data_AF-A0A8J3GD15-F1
#
_entry.id   AF-A0A8J3GD15-F1
#
_cell.length_a   1.000
_cell.length_b   1.000
_cell.length_c   1.000
_cell.angle_alpha   90.00
_cell.angle_beta   90.00
_cell.angle_gamma   90.00
#
_symmetry.space_group_name_H-M   'P 1'
#
loop_
_entity.id
_entity.type
_entity.pdbx_description
1 polymer ?
#
loop_
_entity_poly.entity_id
_entity_poly.type
_entity_poly.pdbx_seq_one_letter_code
_entity_poly.pdbx_strand_id
1 'polypeptide(L)'
;MELNSNIPEGPMAQKWSTHKTKIKLVNPANRRKYHVIVVGSGLAGASAAASLAEMGYQVSCFCYQDSPRRAHSIAAQGGINAAKNYQNDGDSVHRLFYDTVKGGDFRSREANVHRLAEVSVNIIDQMVAQGVPFAREYGGLLDNRSFGGAQVSRTFYARGQTGQQLLLGAYQQLSKQIGLGAVKMYNRHEMLELVLVNGHAKGIITRNLVTGKIERWAGDTVVLATGGYGNVFFLSTNAQGCNVTAAYRAYKKGAGFANPCYTQIHPTCIPVHGEQQSKLTLMSESLRNDGRIWAPKSKEAAAKLRKGELKASDIAEEDRDYYLERKYPSFGNLAPRDISSRAAKEACDEGRGVASTGLGVFLDFRDAIKRLGKDVIAERYGNLFDMYQCITGDNPYETPMMIYPAVHYTMGGLWVDYNLESNIPGLFVAGEANFSDHGANRLGASALMQGLADGYFVLPYTLGNYLGEEGIASAGKIKSDHPAFDAAEKAVRDRIDKFLSIKGDESPRSFHQRLGKIMWDKCGMAREKSELQQAIKDIQALRKEFWSRVRVLGEGTELNQELERAGRVADFLEFGELLCRDALMREESCGGHFRVEHQSMSEDEDVKSGLVSEGEAKRDDEHFAFAGVWEYQGDDVEPKLNKELLTYEVVHMATRSYK
;
A
#
# COMPACT_ATOMS: atom_id res chain seq x y z
N MET A 1 6.46 23.78 8.26
CA MET A 1 6.76 22.52 8.97
C MET A 1 8.27 22.29 9.02
N GLU A 2 8.82 21.77 10.12
CA GLU A 2 10.21 21.29 10.20
C GLU A 2 10.23 19.78 9.93
N LEU A 3 11.07 19.32 8.99
CA LEU A 3 11.18 17.92 8.58
C LEU A 3 12.54 17.37 9.03
N ASN A 4 12.60 16.85 10.25
CA ASN A 4 13.82 16.21 10.77
C ASN A 4 13.73 14.69 10.60
N SER A 5 14.46 14.15 9.63
CA SER A 5 14.44 12.72 9.33
C SER A 5 15.03 11.84 10.44
N ASN A 6 15.72 12.41 11.44
CA ASN A 6 16.34 11.69 12.56
C ASN A 6 17.15 10.45 12.14
N ILE A 7 17.77 10.51 10.94
CA ILE A 7 18.62 9.43 10.45
C ILE A 7 19.87 9.37 11.34
N PRO A 8 20.21 8.20 11.93
CA PRO A 8 21.42 8.06 12.74
C PRO A 8 22.68 8.36 11.93
N GLU A 9 23.64 9.03 12.57
CA GLU A 9 24.97 9.25 12.00
C GLU A 9 25.77 7.94 11.89
N GLY A 10 26.78 7.94 11.02
CA GLY A 10 27.72 6.84 10.84
C GLY A 10 27.47 6.01 9.57
N PRO A 11 28.25 4.93 9.37
CA PRO A 11 28.15 4.11 8.17
C PRO A 11 26.77 3.45 8.02
N MET A 12 26.22 3.43 6.80
CA MET A 12 24.89 2.88 6.50
C MET A 12 24.62 1.52 7.15
N ALA A 13 25.58 0.60 7.03
CA ALA A 13 25.50 -0.76 7.58
C ALA A 13 25.41 -0.84 9.13
N GLN A 14 25.71 0.25 9.83
CA GLN A 14 25.76 0.33 11.29
C GLN A 14 24.71 1.30 11.87
N LYS A 15 23.97 2.03 11.04
CA LYS A 15 23.00 3.04 11.51
C LYS A 15 21.98 2.42 12.46
N TRP A 16 21.38 1.27 12.11
CA TRP A 16 20.36 0.64 12.95
C TRP A 16 20.90 0.06 14.26
N SER A 17 22.03 -0.66 14.21
CA SER A 17 22.66 -1.23 15.39
C SER A 17 23.14 -0.14 16.36
N THR A 18 23.70 0.95 15.84
CA THR A 18 24.13 2.13 16.61
C THR A 18 22.93 2.92 17.16
N HIS A 19 21.83 3.00 16.42
CA HIS A 19 20.61 3.63 16.93
C HIS A 19 20.09 2.91 18.17
N LYS A 20 19.96 1.58 18.09
CA LYS A 20 19.50 0.74 19.20
C LYS A 20 20.35 0.86 20.48
N THR A 21 21.64 1.23 20.37
CA THR A 21 22.49 1.44 21.56
C THR A 21 22.34 2.84 22.16
N LYS A 22 21.89 3.82 21.38
CA LYS A 22 21.74 5.23 21.79
C LYS A 22 20.35 5.58 22.31
N ILE A 23 19.31 4.81 21.98
CA ILE A 23 17.95 5.08 22.43
C ILE A 23 17.82 5.05 23.96
N LYS A 24 16.95 5.91 24.50
CA LYS A 24 16.50 5.84 25.88
C LYS A 24 15.59 4.63 26.08
N LEU A 25 15.73 3.98 27.23
CA LEU A 25 14.94 2.82 27.58
C LEU A 25 13.94 3.16 28.68
N VAL A 26 12.70 2.71 28.52
CA VAL A 26 11.73 2.64 29.62
C VAL A 26 12.00 1.37 30.43
N ASN A 27 12.29 1.54 31.72
CA ASN A 27 12.46 0.43 32.65
C ASN A 27 11.24 -0.52 32.57
N PRO A 28 11.44 -1.85 32.47
CA PRO A 28 10.34 -2.82 32.36
C PRO A 28 9.21 -2.64 33.39
N ALA A 29 9.55 -2.36 34.66
CA ALA A 29 8.55 -2.15 35.72
C ALA A 29 7.71 -0.87 35.55
N ASN A 30 8.21 0.09 34.76
CA ASN A 30 7.54 1.35 34.46
C ASN A 30 6.68 1.29 33.19
N ARG A 31 6.92 0.35 32.26
CA ARG A 31 6.18 0.25 30.99
C ARG A 31 4.67 0.14 31.19
N ARG A 32 4.24 -0.59 32.23
CA ARG A 32 2.81 -0.75 32.61
C ARG A 32 2.09 0.53 33.00
N LYS A 33 2.82 1.63 33.22
CA LYS A 33 2.24 2.95 33.53
C LYS A 33 1.88 3.73 32.27
N TYR A 34 2.43 3.34 31.12
CA TYR A 34 2.14 3.97 29.85
C TYR A 34 1.05 3.21 29.10
N HIS A 35 0.22 3.97 28.39
CA HIS A 35 -0.87 3.47 27.56
C HIS A 35 -0.64 3.85 26.10
N VAL A 36 -0.51 2.84 25.25
CA VAL A 36 -0.37 2.98 23.80
C VAL A 36 -1.70 2.71 23.11
N ILE A 37 -2.10 3.60 22.21
CA ILE A 37 -3.23 3.39 21.30
C ILE A 37 -2.69 2.91 19.96
N VAL A 38 -3.23 1.81 19.42
CA VAL A 38 -2.92 1.30 18.08
C VAL A 38 -4.19 1.31 17.25
N VAL A 39 -4.19 2.02 16.12
CA VAL A 39 -5.32 2.09 15.19
C VAL A 39 -4.99 1.29 13.94
N GLY A 40 -5.71 0.20 13.74
CA GLY A 40 -5.48 -0.77 12.68
C GLY A 40 -4.91 -2.08 13.21
N SER A 41 -5.33 -3.19 12.61
CA SER A 41 -4.95 -4.55 13.02
C SER A 41 -4.44 -5.39 11.84
N GLY A 42 -3.91 -4.74 10.80
CA GLY A 42 -3.13 -5.40 9.75
C GLY A 42 -1.79 -5.91 10.29
N LEU A 43 -0.88 -6.35 9.40
CA LEU A 43 0.42 -6.88 9.83
C LEU A 43 1.15 -5.93 10.79
N ALA A 44 1.24 -4.64 10.46
CA ALA A 44 1.90 -3.64 11.29
C ALA A 44 1.22 -3.42 12.64
N GLY A 45 -0.10 -3.24 12.64
CA GLY A 45 -0.84 -2.96 13.87
C GLY A 45 -0.91 -4.17 14.81
N ALA A 46 -1.15 -5.37 14.26
CA ALA A 46 -1.21 -6.59 15.06
C ALA A 46 0.15 -6.95 15.67
N SER A 47 1.24 -6.84 14.90
CA SER A 47 2.59 -7.10 15.42
C SER A 47 3.02 -6.02 16.41
N ALA A 48 2.76 -4.73 16.15
CA ALA A 48 3.06 -3.65 17.08
C ALA A 48 2.31 -3.81 18.41
N ALA A 49 1.00 -4.04 18.36
CA ALA A 49 0.20 -4.23 19.57
C ALA A 49 0.66 -5.44 20.38
N ALA A 50 0.99 -6.56 19.71
CA ALA A 50 1.50 -7.76 20.37
C ALA A 50 2.87 -7.51 21.03
N SER A 51 3.82 -6.94 20.30
CA SER A 51 5.18 -6.66 20.79
C SER A 51 5.18 -5.69 21.97
N LEU A 52 4.45 -4.58 21.86
CA LEU A 52 4.40 -3.56 22.91
C LEU A 52 3.74 -4.09 24.18
N ALA A 53 2.67 -4.89 24.05
CA ALA A 53 2.04 -5.53 25.19
C ALA A 53 2.94 -6.58 25.85
N GLU A 54 3.62 -7.44 25.07
CA GLU A 54 4.59 -8.41 25.62
C GLU A 54 5.77 -7.71 26.33
N MET A 55 6.16 -6.51 25.87
CA MET A 55 7.14 -5.68 26.55
C MET A 55 6.65 -5.09 27.88
N GLY A 56 5.34 -5.10 28.15
CA GLY A 56 4.72 -4.65 29.40
C GLY A 56 3.93 -3.33 29.32
N TYR A 57 3.72 -2.76 28.13
CA TYR A 57 2.87 -1.57 27.97
C TYR A 57 1.38 -1.94 28.04
N GLN A 58 0.53 -1.00 28.49
CA GLN A 58 -0.92 -1.15 28.33
C GLN A 58 -1.28 -0.77 26.89
N VAL A 59 -2.03 -1.62 26.18
CA VAL A 59 -2.35 -1.37 24.77
C VAL A 59 -3.86 -1.37 24.54
N SER A 60 -4.36 -0.37 23.82
CA SER A 60 -5.71 -0.40 23.23
C SER A 60 -5.60 -0.47 21.71
N CYS A 61 -6.11 -1.55 21.11
CA CYS A 61 -6.03 -1.79 19.67
C CYS A 61 -7.42 -1.68 19.03
N PHE A 62 -7.55 -0.87 17.98
CA PHE A 62 -8.83 -0.53 17.35
C PHE A 62 -8.87 -1.02 15.91
N CYS A 63 -10.01 -1.57 15.50
CA CYS A 63 -10.27 -1.86 14.09
C CYS A 63 -11.77 -1.74 13.77
N TYR A 64 -12.11 -1.33 12.55
CA TYR A 64 -13.52 -1.21 12.12
C TYR A 64 -14.10 -2.57 11.68
N GLN A 65 -13.25 -3.59 11.47
CA GLN A 65 -13.68 -4.94 11.18
C GLN A 65 -14.34 -5.58 12.42
N ASP A 66 -15.15 -6.61 12.21
CA ASP A 66 -15.65 -7.48 13.30
C ASP A 66 -14.57 -8.32 13.95
N SER A 67 -13.49 -8.60 13.21
CA SER A 67 -12.35 -9.36 13.69
C SER A 67 -11.05 -8.77 13.16
N PRO A 68 -10.00 -8.65 13.99
CA PRO A 68 -8.73 -8.09 13.55
C PRO A 68 -8.05 -8.92 12.44
N ARG A 69 -8.40 -10.20 12.28
CA ARG A 69 -7.90 -11.06 11.19
C ARG A 69 -8.40 -10.64 9.79
N ARG A 70 -9.39 -9.75 9.69
CA ARG A 70 -9.98 -9.33 8.40
C ARG A 70 -9.33 -8.09 7.81
N ALA A 71 -8.20 -7.64 8.36
CA ALA A 71 -7.40 -6.58 7.76
C ALA A 71 -6.91 -6.98 6.35
N HIS A 72 -6.68 -5.99 5.48
CA HIS A 72 -6.37 -6.25 4.07
C HIS A 72 -5.12 -7.11 3.85
N SER A 73 -4.18 -7.14 4.80
CA SER A 73 -3.00 -8.01 4.77
C SER A 73 -3.34 -9.49 4.53
N ILE A 74 -4.53 -9.97 4.92
CA ILE A 74 -4.97 -11.35 4.68
C ILE A 74 -5.06 -11.71 3.20
N ALA A 75 -5.28 -10.71 2.33
CA ALA A 75 -5.50 -10.89 0.91
C ALA A 75 -4.20 -10.96 0.09
N ALA A 76 -3.02 -10.76 0.72
CA ALA A 76 -1.77 -10.85 -0.01
C ALA A 76 -1.40 -12.30 -0.34
N GLN A 77 -0.95 -12.53 -1.58
CA GLN A 77 -0.79 -13.88 -2.14
C GLN A 77 0.70 -14.25 -2.31
N GLY A 78 1.44 -13.41 -3.05
CA GLY A 78 2.71 -13.77 -3.70
C GLY A 78 3.90 -14.10 -2.80
N GLY A 79 3.98 -13.61 -1.57
CA GLY A 79 5.09 -13.94 -0.68
C GLY A 79 5.64 -12.75 0.11
N ILE A 80 6.73 -12.98 0.82
CA ILE A 80 7.49 -11.98 1.59
C ILE A 80 8.98 -12.08 1.24
N ASN A 81 9.60 -10.95 0.90
CA ASN A 81 11.04 -10.90 0.68
C ASN A 81 11.79 -10.88 2.02
N ALA A 82 12.93 -11.56 2.07
CA ALA A 82 13.91 -11.39 3.13
C ALA A 82 15.30 -11.77 2.64
N ALA A 83 16.33 -11.08 3.16
CA ALA A 83 17.73 -11.31 2.82
C ALA A 83 18.30 -12.57 3.50
N LYS A 84 17.59 -13.69 3.42
CA LYS A 84 17.93 -14.95 4.09
C LYS A 84 18.20 -16.04 3.07
N ASN A 85 19.48 -16.35 2.91
CA ASN A 85 19.98 -17.15 1.81
C ASN A 85 20.13 -18.63 2.18
N TYR A 86 19.02 -19.38 2.18
CA TYR A 86 19.07 -20.83 2.40
C TYR A 86 19.62 -21.60 1.19
N GLN A 87 19.43 -21.06 -0.03
CA GLN A 87 19.76 -21.75 -1.28
C GLN A 87 21.16 -21.46 -1.81
N ASN A 88 21.94 -20.67 -1.07
CA ASN A 88 23.29 -20.24 -1.42
C ASN A 88 23.38 -19.58 -2.81
N ASP A 89 22.37 -18.81 -3.21
CA ASP A 89 22.32 -18.11 -4.51
C ASP A 89 23.02 -16.73 -4.51
N GLY A 90 23.69 -16.42 -3.40
CA GLY A 90 24.45 -15.19 -3.19
C GLY A 90 23.64 -14.01 -2.65
N ASP A 91 22.40 -14.24 -2.18
CA ASP A 91 21.60 -13.18 -1.56
C ASP A 91 22.23 -12.61 -0.28
N SER A 92 21.98 -11.32 -0.01
CA SER A 92 22.51 -10.58 1.13
C SER A 92 21.67 -9.36 1.47
N VAL A 93 21.84 -8.82 2.67
CA VAL A 93 21.20 -7.56 3.10
C VAL A 93 21.50 -6.44 2.10
N HIS A 94 22.74 -6.33 1.64
CA HIS A 94 23.13 -5.31 0.68
C HIS A 94 22.41 -5.45 -0.66
N ARG A 95 22.23 -6.68 -1.18
CA ARG A 95 21.50 -6.90 -2.44
C ARG A 95 20.02 -6.54 -2.30
N LEU A 96 19.36 -6.97 -1.23
CA LEU A 96 17.96 -6.58 -0.97
C LEU A 96 17.80 -5.07 -0.82
N PHE A 97 18.72 -4.44 -0.10
CA PHE A 97 18.78 -2.98 0.04
C PHE A 97 18.93 -2.29 -1.33
N TYR A 98 19.93 -2.69 -2.12
CA TYR A 98 20.18 -2.14 -3.46
C TYR A 98 18.97 -2.31 -4.37
N ASP A 99 18.41 -3.52 -4.45
CA ASP A 99 17.25 -3.82 -5.30
C ASP A 99 16.04 -3.00 -4.87
N THR A 100 15.84 -2.78 -3.57
CA THR A 100 14.72 -1.98 -3.06
C THR A 100 14.89 -0.50 -3.37
N VAL A 101 16.10 0.06 -3.24
CA VAL A 101 16.40 1.45 -3.64
C VAL A 101 16.20 1.65 -5.14
N LYS A 102 16.79 0.77 -5.96
CA LYS A 102 16.64 0.78 -7.43
C LYS A 102 15.19 0.57 -7.85
N GLY A 103 14.49 -0.34 -7.17
CA GLY A 103 13.08 -0.66 -7.42
C GLY A 103 12.15 0.49 -7.09
N GLY A 104 12.44 1.23 -6.02
CA GLY A 104 11.82 2.49 -5.62
C GLY A 104 12.19 3.69 -6.49
N ASP A 105 12.96 3.44 -7.56
CA ASP A 105 13.42 4.41 -8.54
C ASP A 105 14.08 5.64 -7.91
N PHE A 106 14.86 5.40 -6.84
CA PHE A 106 15.61 6.44 -6.12
C PHE A 106 14.72 7.59 -5.62
N ARG A 107 13.52 7.25 -5.14
CA ARG A 107 12.61 8.16 -4.40
C ARG A 107 12.28 7.67 -2.98
N SER A 108 12.99 6.67 -2.48
CA SER A 108 12.89 6.14 -1.11
C SER A 108 13.99 6.71 -0.22
N ARG A 109 13.74 6.85 1.10
CA ARG A 109 14.79 7.27 2.04
C ARG A 109 15.78 6.13 2.27
N GLU A 110 17.01 6.27 1.76
CA GLU A 110 18.03 5.21 1.70
C GLU A 110 18.26 4.51 3.06
N ALA A 111 18.38 5.29 4.14
CA ALA A 111 18.60 4.75 5.48
C ALA A 111 17.45 3.84 5.97
N ASN A 112 16.20 4.20 5.69
CA ASN A 112 15.05 3.38 6.06
C ASN A 112 15.03 2.08 5.26
N VAL A 113 15.37 2.13 3.97
CA VAL A 113 15.46 0.94 3.12
C VAL A 113 16.53 -0.02 3.62
N HIS A 114 17.71 0.49 4.03
CA HIS A 114 18.75 -0.36 4.60
C HIS A 114 18.27 -1.06 5.88
N ARG A 115 17.65 -0.31 6.81
CA ARG A 115 17.08 -0.89 8.04
C ARG A 115 16.07 -1.98 7.72
N LEU A 116 15.19 -1.75 6.76
CA LEU A 116 14.18 -2.71 6.33
C LEU A 116 14.84 -4.00 5.82
N ALA A 117 15.86 -3.89 4.97
CA ALA A 117 16.61 -5.02 4.46
C ALA A 117 17.34 -5.79 5.59
N GLU A 118 17.98 -5.09 6.53
CA GLU A 118 18.67 -5.68 7.68
C GLU A 118 17.70 -6.47 8.58
N VAL A 119 16.56 -5.87 8.91
CA VAL A 119 15.55 -6.46 9.80
C VAL A 119 14.80 -7.63 9.14
N SER A 120 14.75 -7.67 7.80
CA SER A 120 14.01 -8.70 7.05
C SER A 120 14.36 -10.14 7.43
N VAL A 121 15.62 -10.39 7.80
CA VAL A 121 16.10 -11.71 8.24
C VAL A 121 15.38 -12.17 9.50
N ASN A 122 15.23 -11.28 10.48
CA ASN A 122 14.57 -11.57 11.75
C ASN A 122 13.06 -11.81 11.59
N ILE A 123 12.44 -11.22 10.56
CA ILE A 123 11.02 -11.45 10.26
C ILE A 123 10.77 -12.93 9.96
N ILE A 124 11.63 -13.55 9.14
CA ILE A 124 11.49 -14.97 8.80
C ILE A 124 11.60 -15.83 10.06
N ASP A 125 12.59 -15.56 10.91
CA ASP A 125 12.75 -16.29 12.18
C ASP A 125 11.54 -16.15 13.09
N GLN A 126 11.04 -14.93 13.24
CA GLN A 126 9.86 -14.65 14.06
C GLN A 126 8.61 -15.35 13.54
N MET A 127 8.41 -15.39 12.22
CA MET A 127 7.25 -16.04 11.60
C MET A 127 7.34 -17.57 11.68
N VAL A 128 8.53 -18.15 11.51
CA VAL A 128 8.76 -19.59 11.72
C VAL A 128 8.52 -19.97 13.17
N ALA A 129 9.04 -19.21 14.12
CA ALA A 129 8.82 -19.43 15.56
C ALA A 129 7.34 -19.31 15.95
N GLN A 130 6.58 -18.50 15.20
CA GLN A 130 5.13 -18.38 15.32
C GLN A 130 4.36 -19.47 14.56
N GLY A 131 5.03 -20.44 13.94
CA GLY A 131 4.38 -21.55 13.25
C GLY A 131 3.77 -21.20 11.90
N VAL A 132 4.20 -20.11 11.25
CA VAL A 132 3.80 -19.80 9.88
C VAL A 132 4.28 -20.93 8.95
N PRO A 133 3.38 -21.59 8.20
CA PRO A 133 3.72 -22.75 7.38
C PRO A 133 4.31 -22.31 6.03
N PHE A 134 5.53 -21.79 6.05
CA PHE A 134 6.29 -21.56 4.82
C PHE A 134 6.54 -22.86 4.07
N ALA A 135 6.58 -22.76 2.74
CA ALA A 135 6.98 -23.85 1.86
C ALA A 135 8.38 -24.35 2.22
N ARG A 136 8.62 -25.63 1.98
CA ARG A 136 9.89 -26.29 2.29
C ARG A 136 10.39 -27.06 1.10
N GLU A 137 11.71 -27.07 0.95
CA GLU A 137 12.40 -27.91 -0.02
C GLU A 137 12.59 -29.34 0.54
N TYR A 138 13.12 -30.25 -0.28
CA TYR A 138 13.23 -31.68 0.02
C TYR A 138 14.01 -31.98 1.33
N GLY A 139 15.07 -31.23 1.61
CA GLY A 139 15.87 -31.29 2.83
C GLY A 139 15.21 -30.66 4.06
N GLY A 140 14.03 -30.06 3.91
CA GLY A 140 13.25 -29.48 5.01
C GLY A 140 13.64 -28.04 5.38
N LEU A 141 14.55 -27.39 4.67
CA LEU A 141 14.75 -25.95 4.78
C LEU A 141 13.58 -25.19 4.15
N LEU A 142 13.50 -23.88 4.44
CA LEU A 142 12.49 -23.04 3.82
C LEU A 142 12.80 -22.85 2.35
N ASP A 143 11.75 -22.92 1.53
CA ASP A 143 11.85 -22.72 0.08
C ASP A 143 11.58 -21.26 -0.31
N ASN A 144 12.16 -20.84 -1.44
CA ASN A 144 12.10 -19.50 -1.98
C ASN A 144 11.72 -19.54 -3.46
N ARG A 145 11.09 -18.46 -3.96
CA ARG A 145 10.82 -18.29 -5.38
C ARG A 145 11.31 -16.96 -5.90
N SER A 146 11.49 -16.89 -7.22
CA SER A 146 11.69 -15.63 -7.94
C SER A 146 10.43 -14.78 -7.94
N PHE A 147 10.63 -13.46 -7.99
CA PHE A 147 9.58 -12.45 -8.06
C PHE A 147 10.07 -11.25 -8.88
N GLY A 148 9.15 -10.41 -9.37
CA GLY A 148 9.50 -9.34 -10.30
C GLY A 148 10.52 -8.35 -9.72
N GLY A 149 11.53 -8.00 -10.52
CA GLY A 149 12.53 -7.00 -10.19
C GLY A 149 13.73 -7.49 -9.36
N ALA A 150 13.88 -8.79 -9.12
CA ALA A 150 15.06 -9.38 -8.47
C ALA A 150 15.69 -10.49 -9.33
N GLN A 151 17.02 -10.64 -9.25
CA GLN A 151 17.78 -11.70 -9.94
C GLN A 151 18.05 -12.93 -9.06
N VAL A 152 17.75 -12.85 -7.75
CA VAL A 152 17.90 -13.93 -6.77
C VAL A 152 16.55 -14.42 -6.27
N SER A 153 16.50 -15.63 -5.71
CA SER A 153 15.28 -16.22 -5.16
C SER A 153 15.19 -15.96 -3.66
N ARG A 154 14.54 -14.83 -3.30
CA ARG A 154 14.43 -14.39 -1.90
C ARG A 154 13.01 -14.24 -1.36
N THR A 155 12.02 -14.61 -2.16
CA THR A 155 10.61 -14.52 -1.76
C THR A 155 10.16 -15.81 -1.07
N PHE A 156 10.01 -15.76 0.25
CA PHE A 156 9.41 -16.83 1.05
C PHE A 156 7.89 -16.84 0.86
N TYR A 157 7.29 -18.03 0.87
CA TYR A 157 5.89 -18.16 0.53
C TYR A 157 5.17 -19.31 1.24
N ALA A 158 3.85 -19.20 1.32
CA ALA A 158 2.95 -20.27 1.73
C ALA A 158 1.88 -20.44 0.64
N ARG A 159 2.18 -21.26 -0.38
CA ARG A 159 1.37 -21.38 -1.62
C ARG A 159 1.04 -19.99 -2.20
N GLY A 160 -0.22 -19.75 -2.59
CA GLY A 160 -0.74 -18.44 -2.99
C GLY A 160 -1.46 -17.67 -1.87
N GLN A 161 -1.15 -17.93 -0.59
CA GLN A 161 -1.87 -17.38 0.58
C GLN A 161 -0.92 -16.86 1.66
N THR A 162 0.26 -16.37 1.28
CA THR A 162 1.30 -15.98 2.25
C THR A 162 0.83 -14.87 3.19
N GLY A 163 0.12 -13.86 2.69
CA GLY A 163 -0.44 -12.78 3.52
C GLY A 163 -1.41 -13.28 4.58
N GLN A 164 -2.25 -14.27 4.22
CA GLN A 164 -3.15 -14.91 5.17
C GLN A 164 -2.36 -15.59 6.29
N GLN A 165 -1.36 -16.39 5.97
CA GLN A 165 -0.57 -17.10 6.97
C GLN A 165 0.23 -16.15 7.87
N LEU A 166 0.84 -15.12 7.29
CA LEU A 166 1.57 -14.10 8.06
C LEU A 166 0.64 -13.31 8.99
N LEU A 167 -0.53 -12.89 8.51
CA LEU A 167 -1.49 -12.17 9.35
C LEU A 167 -2.02 -13.06 10.45
N LEU A 168 -2.30 -14.34 10.19
CA LEU A 168 -2.72 -15.29 11.21
C LEU A 168 -1.62 -15.47 12.27
N GLY A 169 -0.34 -15.52 11.87
CA GLY A 169 0.82 -15.55 12.76
C GLY A 169 0.91 -14.32 13.68
N ALA A 170 0.71 -13.10 13.16
CA ALA A 170 0.64 -11.90 13.99
C ALA A 170 -0.63 -11.84 14.85
N TYR A 171 -1.77 -12.25 14.29
CA TYR A 171 -3.07 -12.27 14.96
C TYR A 171 -3.10 -13.22 16.16
N GLN A 172 -2.46 -14.39 16.09
CA GLN A 172 -2.39 -15.29 17.26
C GLN A 172 -1.58 -14.65 18.40
N GLN A 173 -0.52 -13.89 18.12
CA GLN A 173 0.27 -13.22 19.16
C GLN A 173 -0.51 -12.06 19.76
N LEU A 174 -1.21 -11.29 18.93
CA LEU A 174 -2.19 -10.31 19.40
C LEU A 174 -3.26 -10.97 20.28
N SER A 175 -3.81 -12.10 19.86
CA SER A 175 -4.84 -12.84 20.60
C SER A 175 -4.33 -13.39 21.94
N LYS A 176 -3.08 -13.85 21.99
CA LYS A 176 -2.40 -14.20 23.25
C LYS A 176 -2.40 -13.00 24.19
N GLN A 177 -2.01 -11.82 23.73
CA GLN A 177 -2.00 -10.61 24.57
C GLN A 177 -3.39 -10.14 24.99
N ILE A 178 -4.39 -10.34 24.14
CA ILE A 178 -5.81 -10.10 24.50
C ILE A 178 -6.22 -11.05 25.63
N GLY A 179 -5.90 -12.35 25.50
CA GLY A 179 -6.19 -13.36 26.53
C GLY A 179 -5.48 -13.10 27.86
N LEU A 180 -4.28 -12.52 27.82
CA LEU A 180 -3.53 -12.09 29.00
C LEU A 180 -4.01 -10.75 29.59
N GLY A 181 -4.94 -10.06 28.92
CA GLY A 181 -5.46 -8.75 29.34
C GLY A 181 -4.51 -7.56 29.12
N ALA A 182 -3.35 -7.78 28.50
CA ALA A 182 -2.37 -6.73 28.20
C ALA A 182 -2.80 -5.85 27.01
N VAL A 183 -3.55 -6.43 26.06
CA VAL A 183 -4.22 -5.69 24.97
C VAL A 183 -5.72 -5.69 25.19
N LYS A 184 -6.31 -4.50 25.21
CA LYS A 184 -7.76 -4.33 25.07
C LYS A 184 -8.11 -4.09 23.61
N MET A 185 -8.86 -5.01 23.01
CA MET A 185 -9.27 -4.94 21.61
C MET A 185 -10.65 -4.28 21.45
N TYR A 186 -10.75 -3.35 20.50
CA TYR A 186 -11.97 -2.64 20.15
C TYR A 186 -12.30 -2.88 18.67
N ASN A 187 -13.05 -3.95 18.41
CA ASN A 187 -13.58 -4.27 17.08
C ASN A 187 -14.77 -3.36 16.76
N ARG A 188 -15.09 -3.16 15.47
CA ARG A 188 -16.16 -2.25 15.02
C ARG A 188 -15.98 -0.81 15.54
N HIS A 189 -14.76 -0.34 15.72
CA HIS A 189 -14.47 1.06 16.06
C HIS A 189 -13.66 1.71 14.96
N GLU A 190 -14.16 2.82 14.42
CA GLU A 190 -13.45 3.62 13.43
C GLU A 190 -12.93 4.91 14.08
N MET A 191 -11.64 5.20 13.88
CA MET A 191 -11.06 6.47 14.31
C MET A 191 -11.62 7.60 13.44
N LEU A 192 -12.18 8.61 14.09
CA LEU A 192 -12.75 9.78 13.42
C LEU A 192 -11.97 11.06 13.68
N GLU A 193 -11.11 11.14 14.70
CA GLU A 193 -10.30 12.33 14.94
C GLU A 193 -9.05 12.00 15.78
N LEU A 194 -7.95 12.72 15.52
CA LEU A 194 -6.76 12.71 16.37
C LEU A 194 -6.85 13.80 17.42
N VAL A 195 -6.49 13.49 18.66
CA VAL A 195 -6.49 14.45 19.77
C VAL A 195 -5.06 14.86 20.10
N LEU A 196 -4.79 16.16 19.97
CA LEU A 196 -3.52 16.77 20.34
C LEU A 196 -3.64 17.52 21.67
N VAL A 197 -2.66 17.35 22.55
CA VAL A 197 -2.51 18.12 23.78
C VAL A 197 -1.09 18.66 23.82
N ASN A 198 -0.94 19.98 23.93
CA ASN A 198 0.36 20.66 23.87
C ASN A 198 1.19 20.29 22.63
N GLY A 199 0.53 20.10 21.49
CA GLY A 199 1.17 19.68 20.23
C GLY A 199 1.49 18.19 20.12
N HIS A 200 1.33 17.39 21.18
CA HIS A 200 1.60 15.95 21.17
C HIS A 200 0.32 15.16 20.91
N ALA A 201 0.40 14.05 20.16
CA ALA A 201 -0.71 13.13 20.03
C ALA A 201 -0.94 12.36 21.33
N LYS A 202 -2.08 12.62 21.98
CA LYS A 202 -2.42 12.07 23.30
C LYS A 202 -3.78 11.36 23.34
N GLY A 203 -4.35 11.07 22.17
CA GLY A 203 -5.58 10.30 22.09
C GLY A 203 -6.26 10.32 20.74
N ILE A 204 -7.41 9.64 20.67
CA ILE A 204 -8.28 9.58 19.50
C ILE A 204 -9.74 9.71 19.91
N ILE A 205 -10.56 10.14 18.96
CA ILE A 205 -12.03 9.98 18.99
C ILE A 205 -12.41 8.86 18.04
N THR A 206 -13.23 7.93 18.50
CA THR A 206 -13.75 6.84 17.65
C THR A 206 -15.27 6.86 17.61
N ARG A 207 -15.83 6.20 16.59
CA ARG A 207 -17.24 5.80 16.53
C ARG A 207 -17.35 4.29 16.60
N ASN A 208 -18.20 3.80 17.49
CA ASN A 208 -18.65 2.42 17.46
C ASN A 208 -19.63 2.24 16.29
N LEU A 209 -19.27 1.41 15.32
CA LEU A 209 -20.02 1.25 14.07
C LEU A 209 -21.33 0.47 14.24
N VAL A 210 -21.55 -0.16 15.40
CA VAL A 210 -22.80 -0.87 15.71
C VAL A 210 -23.78 0.05 16.43
N THR A 211 -23.31 0.79 17.43
CA THR A 211 -24.17 1.62 18.29
C THR A 211 -24.21 3.10 17.88
N GLY A 212 -23.34 3.52 16.97
CA GLY A 212 -23.14 4.92 16.60
C GLY A 212 -22.52 5.79 17.68
N LYS A 213 -22.19 5.23 18.86
CA LYS A 213 -21.64 5.98 19.99
C LYS A 213 -20.26 6.57 19.63
N ILE A 214 -20.08 7.85 19.94
CA ILE A 214 -18.79 8.54 19.87
C ILE A 214 -18.07 8.39 21.20
N GLU A 215 -16.81 7.98 21.17
CA GLU A 215 -16.03 7.64 22.36
C GLU A 215 -14.64 8.26 22.34
N ARG A 216 -14.14 8.62 23.53
CA ARG A 216 -12.87 9.29 23.76
C ARG A 216 -11.85 8.31 24.31
N TRP A 217 -10.64 8.31 23.75
CA TRP A 217 -9.57 7.42 24.17
C TRP A 217 -8.30 8.23 24.38
N ALA A 218 -7.88 8.39 25.64
CA ALA A 218 -6.59 8.99 25.97
C ALA A 218 -5.50 7.92 25.97
N GLY A 219 -4.29 8.33 25.57
CA GLY A 219 -3.09 7.50 25.57
C GLY A 219 -1.84 8.38 25.62
N ASP A 220 -0.72 7.80 26.01
CA ASP A 220 0.57 8.51 26.04
C ASP A 220 1.16 8.70 24.64
N THR A 221 0.75 7.84 23.70
CA THR A 221 1.12 7.86 22.28
C THR A 221 0.07 7.13 21.43
N VAL A 222 -0.01 7.49 20.14
CA VAL A 222 -0.90 6.91 19.14
C VAL A 222 -0.08 6.33 17.98
N VAL A 223 -0.38 5.08 17.59
CA VAL A 223 0.19 4.41 16.41
C VAL A 223 -0.90 4.26 15.36
N LEU A 224 -0.71 4.83 14.18
CA LEU A 224 -1.57 4.62 13.01
C LEU A 224 -0.99 3.53 12.11
N ALA A 225 -1.69 2.40 12.02
CA ALA A 225 -1.36 1.26 11.17
C ALA A 225 -2.56 0.93 10.25
N THR A 226 -3.14 1.96 9.65
CA THR A 226 -4.48 1.92 9.04
C THR A 226 -4.53 1.44 7.59
N GLY A 227 -3.36 1.16 6.98
CA GLY A 227 -3.24 0.71 5.60
C GLY A 227 -3.32 1.84 4.58
N GLY A 228 -3.31 1.46 3.29
CA GLY A 228 -3.27 2.40 2.17
C GLY A 228 -4.60 3.00 1.72
N TYR A 229 -4.48 3.98 0.83
CA TYR A 229 -5.58 4.81 0.32
C TYR A 229 -6.02 4.51 -1.12
N GLY A 230 -5.70 3.31 -1.63
CA GLY A 230 -5.98 2.93 -3.04
C GLY A 230 -7.45 3.01 -3.47
N ASN A 231 -8.40 3.00 -2.52
CA ASN A 231 -9.82 3.17 -2.82
C ASN A 231 -10.21 4.59 -3.25
N VAL A 232 -9.31 5.58 -3.25
CA VAL A 232 -9.58 6.87 -3.92
C VAL A 232 -9.94 6.69 -5.41
N PHE A 233 -9.45 5.61 -6.04
CA PHE A 233 -9.78 5.22 -7.42
C PHE A 233 -11.09 4.44 -7.57
N PHE A 234 -11.85 4.24 -6.48
CA PHE A 234 -13.03 3.38 -6.38
C PHE A 234 -12.74 1.89 -6.66
N LEU A 235 -12.39 1.54 -7.90
CA LEU A 235 -11.97 0.19 -8.29
C LEU A 235 -10.46 0.01 -8.06
N SER A 236 -10.12 -0.78 -7.04
CA SER A 236 -8.74 -1.18 -6.76
C SER A 236 -8.71 -2.62 -6.25
N THR A 237 -7.51 -3.18 -6.09
CA THR A 237 -7.36 -4.49 -5.44
C THR A 237 -7.55 -4.45 -3.93
N ASN A 238 -7.58 -3.25 -3.34
CA ASN A 238 -7.73 -3.07 -1.90
C ASN A 238 -9.08 -3.63 -1.43
N ALA A 239 -9.18 -3.99 -0.16
CA ALA A 239 -10.48 -4.31 0.42
C ALA A 239 -11.34 -3.04 0.46
N GLN A 240 -12.66 -3.17 0.35
CA GLN A 240 -13.58 -2.03 0.35
C GLN A 240 -13.44 -1.15 1.61
N GLY A 241 -13.00 -1.73 2.74
CA GLY A 241 -12.74 -1.00 3.97
C GLY A 241 -11.50 -0.10 3.93
N CYS A 242 -10.52 -0.35 3.05
CA CYS A 242 -9.31 0.47 2.98
C CYS A 242 -9.67 1.92 2.65
N ASN A 243 -9.18 2.86 3.44
CA ASN A 243 -9.52 4.26 3.28
C ASN A 243 -8.46 5.17 3.91
N VAL A 244 -8.50 6.45 3.55
CA VAL A 244 -7.51 7.44 3.98
C VAL A 244 -7.90 8.16 5.27
N THR A 245 -9.12 7.94 5.80
CA THR A 245 -9.76 8.71 6.89
C THR A 245 -8.81 9.05 8.04
N ALA A 246 -8.21 8.05 8.70
CA ALA A 246 -7.37 8.30 9.87
C ALA A 246 -6.10 9.10 9.52
N ALA A 247 -5.43 8.72 8.44
CA ALA A 247 -4.23 9.40 7.95
C ALA A 247 -4.54 10.84 7.50
N TYR A 248 -5.61 11.02 6.74
CA TYR A 248 -6.01 12.33 6.23
C TYR A 248 -6.45 13.27 7.34
N ARG A 249 -7.16 12.77 8.36
CA ARG A 249 -7.56 13.59 9.51
C ARG A 249 -6.38 13.93 10.40
N ALA A 250 -5.39 13.05 10.54
CA ALA A 250 -4.11 13.42 11.16
C ALA A 250 -3.37 14.50 10.34
N TYR A 251 -3.42 14.44 9.00
CA TYR A 251 -2.91 15.51 8.13
C TYR A 251 -3.61 16.84 8.38
N LYS A 252 -4.95 16.85 8.51
CA LYS A 252 -5.72 18.05 8.89
C LYS A 252 -5.40 18.56 10.30
N LYS A 253 -4.75 17.76 11.15
CA LYS A 253 -4.22 18.15 12.47
C LYS A 253 -2.75 18.58 12.45
N GLY A 254 -2.13 18.63 11.27
CA GLY A 254 -0.76 19.13 11.09
C GLY A 254 0.28 18.06 10.78
N ALA A 255 -0.09 16.78 10.64
CA ALA A 255 0.84 15.77 10.16
C ALA A 255 1.16 16.03 8.67
N GLY A 256 2.40 15.83 8.24
CA GLY A 256 2.77 15.93 6.83
C GLY A 256 2.26 14.73 6.03
N PHE A 257 1.74 14.94 4.82
CA PHE A 257 1.38 13.86 3.91
C PHE A 257 2.40 13.78 2.76
N ALA A 258 3.17 12.71 2.72
CA ALA A 258 4.27 12.53 1.80
C ALA A 258 3.86 11.74 0.54
N ASN A 259 4.26 12.27 -0.62
CA ASN A 259 4.20 11.62 -1.95
C ASN A 259 2.85 10.95 -2.31
N PRO A 260 1.68 11.59 -2.11
CA PRO A 260 0.39 10.94 -2.31
C PRO A 260 0.18 10.39 -3.74
N CYS A 261 0.87 10.91 -4.75
CA CYS A 261 0.68 10.48 -6.14
C CYS A 261 1.42 9.19 -6.53
N TYR A 262 2.33 8.69 -5.69
CA TYR A 262 3.01 7.43 -5.92
C TYR A 262 2.09 6.26 -5.54
N THR A 263 1.27 5.85 -6.51
CA THR A 263 0.34 4.73 -6.41
C THR A 263 0.73 3.64 -7.40
N GLN A 264 0.99 2.44 -6.91
CA GLN A 264 1.39 1.32 -7.75
C GLN A 264 0.18 0.64 -8.38
N ILE A 265 0.37 0.28 -9.65
CA ILE A 265 -0.56 -0.50 -10.45
C ILE A 265 0.01 -1.91 -10.61
N HIS A 266 -0.80 -2.91 -10.29
CA HIS A 266 -0.46 -4.31 -10.44
C HIS A 266 -0.89 -4.81 -11.83
N PRO A 267 -0.03 -5.54 -12.57
CA PRO A 267 -0.32 -5.89 -13.97
C PRO A 267 -1.40 -6.96 -14.14
N THR A 268 -1.53 -7.88 -13.17
CA THR A 268 -2.38 -9.07 -13.30
C THR A 268 -3.57 -9.06 -12.35
N CYS A 269 -4.64 -8.37 -12.70
CA CYS A 269 -5.91 -8.40 -11.96
C CYS A 269 -7.03 -8.91 -12.86
N ILE A 270 -8.06 -9.54 -12.30
CA ILE A 270 -9.25 -9.90 -13.07
C ILE A 270 -9.88 -8.59 -13.61
N PRO A 271 -10.10 -8.48 -14.94
CA PRO A 271 -10.62 -7.27 -15.56
C PRO A 271 -11.98 -6.83 -15.02
N VAL A 272 -12.31 -5.57 -15.31
CA VAL A 272 -13.66 -5.05 -15.12
C VAL A 272 -14.61 -5.84 -16.03
N HIS A 273 -15.64 -6.44 -15.44
CA HIS A 273 -16.69 -7.19 -16.12
C HIS A 273 -18.09 -6.60 -15.88
N GLY A 274 -18.24 -5.55 -15.07
CA GLY A 274 -19.51 -4.83 -14.93
C GLY A 274 -19.52 -3.70 -13.90
N GLU A 275 -20.55 -2.87 -13.95
CA GLU A 275 -20.71 -1.68 -13.08
C GLU A 275 -21.05 -2.02 -11.62
N GLN A 276 -21.47 -3.25 -11.35
CA GLN A 276 -21.83 -3.73 -10.01
C GLN A 276 -20.61 -4.09 -9.15
N GLN A 277 -19.41 -4.15 -9.75
CA GLN A 277 -18.19 -4.51 -9.04
C GLN A 277 -17.89 -3.53 -7.90
N SER A 278 -17.51 -4.10 -6.75
CA SER A 278 -17.10 -3.34 -5.57
C SER A 278 -15.58 -3.21 -5.44
N LYS A 279 -14.82 -4.06 -6.15
CA LYS A 279 -13.36 -4.10 -6.18
C LYS A 279 -12.86 -4.93 -7.37
N LEU A 280 -11.55 -4.89 -7.60
CA LEU A 280 -10.84 -5.77 -8.53
C LEU A 280 -10.11 -6.87 -7.77
N THR A 281 -10.08 -8.09 -8.32
CA THR A 281 -9.39 -9.21 -7.67
C THR A 281 -7.99 -9.36 -8.23
N LEU A 282 -7.01 -9.35 -7.33
CA LEU A 282 -5.62 -9.62 -7.65
C LEU A 282 -5.44 -11.09 -8.05
N MET A 283 -4.74 -11.32 -9.15
CA MET A 283 -4.14 -12.61 -9.48
C MET A 283 -2.63 -12.52 -9.25
N SER A 284 -2.11 -13.35 -8.34
CA SER A 284 -0.74 -13.23 -7.83
C SER A 284 0.28 -13.07 -8.95
N GLU A 285 1.20 -12.14 -8.78
CA GLU A 285 2.34 -11.96 -9.67
C GLU A 285 3.21 -13.22 -9.82
N SER A 286 3.19 -14.13 -8.83
CA SER A 286 3.85 -15.44 -8.93
C SER A 286 3.36 -16.28 -10.10
N LEU A 287 2.15 -16.03 -10.62
CA LEU A 287 1.61 -16.72 -11.79
C LEU A 287 2.46 -16.45 -13.04
N ARG A 288 3.15 -15.31 -13.11
CA ARG A 288 4.01 -14.96 -14.26
C ARG A 288 5.33 -15.76 -14.32
N ASN A 289 5.67 -16.50 -13.25
CA ASN A 289 6.85 -17.38 -13.25
C ASN A 289 6.69 -18.54 -14.24
N ASP A 290 5.47 -19.05 -14.39
CA ASP A 290 5.15 -20.18 -15.28
C ASP A 290 4.15 -19.80 -16.38
N GLY A 291 3.33 -18.76 -16.17
CA GLY A 291 2.36 -18.28 -17.15
C GLY A 291 2.96 -17.26 -18.11
N ARG A 292 2.59 -17.35 -19.39
CA ARG A 292 3.01 -16.44 -20.45
C ARG A 292 1.92 -15.43 -20.79
N ILE A 293 2.28 -14.16 -20.92
CA ILE A 293 1.31 -13.09 -21.18
C ILE A 293 1.31 -12.72 -22.66
N TRP A 294 0.13 -12.67 -23.27
CA TRP A 294 -0.01 -12.34 -24.67
C TRP A 294 -1.31 -11.62 -25.01
N ALA A 295 -1.29 -10.91 -26.14
CA ALA A 295 -2.47 -10.39 -26.81
C ALA A 295 -2.47 -10.84 -28.28
N PRO A 296 -3.63 -10.94 -28.96
CA PRO A 296 -3.66 -11.20 -30.39
C PRO A 296 -2.88 -10.12 -31.15
N LYS A 297 -2.18 -10.49 -32.22
CA LYS A 297 -1.55 -9.52 -33.14
C LYS A 297 -2.59 -8.69 -33.90
N SER A 298 -3.71 -9.31 -34.25
CA SER A 298 -4.79 -8.69 -35.05
C SER A 298 -5.89 -8.07 -34.18
N LYS A 299 -6.29 -6.84 -34.51
CA LYS A 299 -7.47 -6.17 -33.93
C LYS A 299 -8.78 -6.89 -34.27
N GLU A 300 -8.85 -7.52 -35.43
CA GLU A 300 -10.02 -8.30 -35.86
C GLU A 300 -10.19 -9.55 -34.99
N ALA A 301 -9.09 -10.27 -34.72
CA ALA A 301 -9.11 -11.42 -33.82
C ALA A 301 -9.54 -11.01 -32.42
N ALA A 302 -9.01 -9.90 -31.89
CA ALA A 302 -9.45 -9.34 -30.61
C ALA A 302 -10.95 -8.98 -30.60
N ALA A 303 -11.47 -8.39 -31.68
CA ALA A 303 -12.90 -8.11 -31.81
C ALA A 303 -13.77 -9.38 -31.81
N LYS A 304 -13.35 -10.45 -32.51
CA LYS A 304 -14.06 -11.74 -32.53
C LYS A 304 -14.02 -12.44 -31.16
N LEU A 305 -12.87 -12.41 -30.47
CA LEU A 305 -12.73 -12.90 -29.08
C LEU A 305 -13.72 -12.21 -28.13
N ARG A 306 -13.82 -10.87 -28.20
CA ARG A 306 -14.75 -10.09 -27.36
C ARG A 306 -16.22 -10.45 -27.59
N LYS A 307 -16.58 -10.86 -28.80
CA LYS A 307 -17.93 -11.30 -29.15
C LYS A 307 -18.19 -12.78 -28.87
N GLY A 308 -17.17 -13.54 -28.45
CA GLY A 308 -17.26 -14.99 -28.27
C GLY A 308 -17.30 -15.79 -29.58
N GLU A 309 -16.96 -15.17 -30.71
CA GLU A 309 -16.91 -15.81 -32.03
C GLU A 309 -15.62 -16.64 -32.23
N LEU A 310 -14.57 -16.32 -31.47
CA LEU A 310 -13.33 -17.08 -31.37
C LEU A 310 -13.05 -17.40 -29.90
N LYS A 311 -12.37 -18.51 -29.65
CA LYS A 311 -11.75 -18.84 -28.37
C LYS A 311 -10.26 -18.57 -28.41
N ALA A 312 -9.64 -18.37 -27.25
CA ALA A 312 -8.19 -18.17 -27.16
C ALA A 312 -7.38 -19.36 -27.72
N SER A 313 -7.94 -20.57 -27.64
CA SER A 313 -7.37 -21.80 -28.23
C SER A 313 -7.31 -21.75 -29.75
N ASP A 314 -8.18 -20.96 -30.39
CA ASP A 314 -8.29 -20.87 -31.85
C ASP A 314 -7.25 -19.92 -32.46
N ILE A 315 -6.54 -19.14 -31.62
CA ILE A 315 -5.45 -18.27 -32.05
C ILE A 315 -4.16 -19.09 -32.14
N ALA A 316 -3.65 -19.21 -33.37
CA ALA A 316 -2.38 -19.88 -33.68
C ALA A 316 -1.19 -19.21 -32.95
N GLU A 317 -0.12 -19.96 -32.69
CA GLU A 317 1.01 -19.47 -31.88
C GLU A 317 1.68 -18.24 -32.51
N GLU A 318 1.84 -18.25 -33.83
CA GLU A 318 2.39 -17.17 -34.64
C GLU A 318 1.54 -15.89 -34.62
N ASP A 319 0.25 -15.99 -34.28
CA ASP A 319 -0.68 -14.86 -34.20
C ASP A 319 -0.77 -14.26 -32.78
N ARG A 320 -0.02 -14.80 -31.83
CA ARG A 320 0.11 -14.30 -30.45
C ARG A 320 1.29 -13.34 -30.36
N ASP A 321 1.07 -12.17 -29.74
CA ASP A 321 2.15 -11.25 -29.36
C ASP A 321 2.45 -11.39 -27.87
N TYR A 322 3.52 -12.12 -27.55
CA TYR A 322 4.11 -12.16 -26.20
C TYR A 322 4.91 -10.87 -25.96
N TYR A 323 4.17 -9.76 -25.84
CA TYR A 323 4.74 -8.42 -25.93
C TYR A 323 5.81 -8.12 -24.86
N LEU A 324 5.73 -8.73 -23.67
CA LEU A 324 6.78 -8.58 -22.63
C LEU A 324 8.07 -9.29 -23.01
N GLU A 325 7.96 -10.53 -23.51
CA GLU A 325 9.12 -11.32 -23.98
C GLU A 325 9.80 -10.64 -25.17
N ARG A 326 9.01 -10.00 -26.05
CA ARG A 326 9.50 -9.23 -27.19
C ARG A 326 10.18 -7.91 -26.78
N LYS A 327 9.57 -7.15 -25.86
CA LYS A 327 10.07 -5.82 -25.45
C LYS A 327 11.24 -5.90 -24.45
N TYR A 328 11.25 -6.91 -23.58
CA TYR A 328 12.18 -7.03 -22.45
C TYR A 328 12.75 -8.46 -22.39
N PRO A 329 13.58 -8.89 -23.37
CA PRO A 329 13.99 -10.29 -23.51
C PRO A 329 14.73 -10.86 -22.28
N SER A 330 15.46 -10.03 -21.53
CA SER A 330 16.19 -10.45 -20.32
C SER A 330 15.27 -10.84 -19.15
N PHE A 331 14.09 -10.22 -19.04
CA PHE A 331 13.15 -10.42 -17.93
C PHE A 331 11.85 -11.14 -18.35
N GLY A 332 11.42 -10.96 -19.61
CA GLY A 332 10.15 -11.46 -20.14
C GLY A 332 8.97 -11.12 -19.24
N ASN A 333 8.19 -12.14 -18.87
CA ASN A 333 7.02 -11.98 -18.00
C ASN A 333 7.36 -11.56 -16.57
N LEU A 334 8.64 -11.51 -16.16
CA LEU A 334 9.10 -11.05 -14.85
C LEU A 334 9.54 -9.58 -14.84
N ALA A 335 9.28 -8.84 -15.92
CA ALA A 335 9.46 -7.40 -15.95
C ALA A 335 8.75 -6.70 -14.74
N PRO A 336 9.26 -5.54 -14.28
CA PRO A 336 8.65 -4.77 -13.20
C PRO A 336 7.17 -4.44 -13.42
N ARG A 337 6.46 -4.15 -12.33
CA ARG A 337 5.01 -3.91 -12.32
C ARG A 337 4.59 -2.72 -13.16
N ASP A 338 5.34 -1.62 -13.08
CA ASP A 338 5.08 -0.39 -13.83
C ASP A 338 5.18 -0.64 -15.34
N ILE A 339 6.28 -1.27 -15.78
CA ILE A 339 6.51 -1.68 -17.17
C ILE A 339 5.43 -2.66 -17.66
N SER A 340 5.18 -3.71 -16.89
CA SER A 340 4.21 -4.76 -17.28
C SER A 340 2.80 -4.20 -17.40
N SER A 341 2.44 -3.26 -16.53
CA SER A 341 1.13 -2.61 -16.55
C SER A 341 0.99 -1.69 -17.76
N ARG A 342 1.99 -0.84 -18.05
CA ARG A 342 1.98 0.04 -19.24
C ARG A 342 1.84 -0.77 -20.53
N ALA A 343 2.63 -1.83 -20.68
CA ALA A 343 2.60 -2.65 -21.89
C ALA A 343 1.26 -3.39 -22.10
N ALA A 344 0.57 -3.81 -21.03
CA ALA A 344 -0.77 -4.38 -21.12
C ALA A 344 -1.81 -3.33 -21.55
N LYS A 345 -1.69 -2.09 -21.02
CA LYS A 345 -2.55 -0.97 -21.41
C LYS A 345 -2.34 -0.60 -22.88
N GLU A 346 -1.10 -0.45 -23.32
CA GLU A 346 -0.75 -0.14 -24.73
C GLU A 346 -1.38 -1.16 -25.70
N ALA A 347 -1.30 -2.46 -25.39
CA ALA A 347 -1.94 -3.49 -26.20
C ALA A 347 -3.48 -3.30 -26.29
N CYS A 348 -4.12 -2.89 -25.18
CA CYS A 348 -5.55 -2.62 -25.17
C CYS A 348 -5.91 -1.32 -25.91
N ASP A 349 -5.13 -0.25 -25.73
CA ASP A 349 -5.29 1.04 -26.41
C ASP A 349 -5.13 0.90 -27.93
N GLU A 350 -4.25 0.01 -28.39
CA GLU A 350 -4.10 -0.36 -29.80
C GLU A 350 -5.30 -1.13 -30.38
N GLY A 351 -6.28 -1.49 -29.54
CA GLY A 351 -7.49 -2.22 -29.92
C GLY A 351 -7.33 -3.74 -29.91
N ARG A 352 -6.25 -4.26 -29.31
CA ARG A 352 -5.96 -5.71 -29.23
C ARG A 352 -6.43 -6.36 -27.92
N GLY A 353 -7.11 -5.61 -27.05
CA GLY A 353 -7.63 -6.13 -25.79
C GLY A 353 -8.79 -7.13 -25.97
N VAL A 354 -8.83 -8.16 -25.13
CA VAL A 354 -9.64 -9.37 -25.31
C VAL A 354 -10.86 -9.47 -24.40
N ALA A 355 -10.89 -8.73 -23.28
CA ALA A 355 -12.05 -8.68 -22.40
C ALA A 355 -13.23 -7.94 -23.07
N SER A 356 -14.47 -8.19 -22.62
CA SER A 356 -15.68 -7.56 -23.20
C SER A 356 -15.63 -6.03 -23.21
N THR A 357 -14.98 -5.42 -22.22
CA THR A 357 -14.73 -3.97 -22.12
C THR A 357 -13.66 -3.45 -23.08
N GLY A 358 -12.93 -4.35 -23.76
CA GLY A 358 -11.71 -4.04 -24.49
C GLY A 358 -10.46 -3.93 -23.61
N LEU A 359 -10.58 -4.08 -22.30
CA LEU A 359 -9.49 -3.92 -21.34
C LEU A 359 -9.12 -5.28 -20.74
N GLY A 360 -8.21 -5.99 -21.40
CA GLY A 360 -7.69 -7.26 -20.91
C GLY A 360 -6.74 -7.92 -21.91
N VAL A 361 -5.79 -8.69 -21.39
CA VAL A 361 -4.87 -9.55 -22.14
C VAL A 361 -4.88 -10.95 -21.53
N PHE A 362 -4.28 -11.93 -22.21
CA PHE A 362 -4.25 -13.31 -21.72
C PHE A 362 -3.02 -13.59 -20.86
N LEU A 363 -3.20 -14.42 -19.83
CA LEU A 363 -2.17 -15.09 -19.04
C LEU A 363 -2.38 -16.61 -19.18
N ASP A 364 -1.47 -17.26 -19.89
CA ASP A 364 -1.63 -18.64 -20.38
C ASP A 364 -0.64 -19.60 -19.72
N PHE A 365 -1.15 -20.73 -19.21
CA PHE A 365 -0.38 -21.77 -18.53
C PHE A 365 -0.16 -23.02 -19.37
N ARG A 366 -0.67 -23.07 -20.62
CA ARG A 366 -0.61 -24.24 -21.50
C ARG A 366 0.79 -24.84 -21.61
N ASP A 367 1.80 -23.99 -21.82
CA ASP A 367 3.18 -24.44 -22.05
C ASP A 367 3.81 -25.02 -20.76
N ALA A 368 3.53 -24.40 -19.61
CA ALA A 368 3.99 -24.88 -18.31
C ALA A 368 3.30 -26.19 -17.92
N ILE A 369 1.99 -26.33 -18.16
CA ILE A 369 1.24 -27.57 -17.93
C ILE A 369 1.79 -28.70 -18.82
N LYS A 370 2.08 -28.42 -20.09
CA LYS A 370 2.68 -29.41 -21.00
C LYS A 370 4.07 -29.85 -20.54
N ARG A 371 4.88 -28.93 -20.00
CA ARG A 371 6.26 -29.19 -19.56
C ARG A 371 6.35 -29.88 -18.21
N LEU A 372 5.55 -29.45 -17.24
CA LEU A 372 5.66 -29.85 -15.82
C LEU A 372 4.54 -30.79 -15.36
N GLY A 373 3.45 -30.89 -16.12
CA GLY A 373 2.26 -31.64 -15.74
C GLY A 373 1.28 -30.82 -14.88
N LYS A 374 0.00 -31.21 -14.93
CA LYS A 374 -1.10 -30.53 -14.23
C LYS A 374 -0.91 -30.55 -12.71
N ASP A 375 -0.45 -31.65 -12.15
CA ASP A 375 -0.33 -31.84 -10.69
C ASP A 375 0.70 -30.88 -10.08
N VAL A 376 1.84 -30.69 -10.74
CA VAL A 376 2.87 -29.72 -10.32
C VAL A 376 2.34 -28.28 -10.36
N ILE A 377 1.59 -27.93 -11.40
CA ILE A 377 0.95 -26.61 -11.52
C ILE A 377 -0.13 -26.43 -10.44
N ALA A 378 -0.89 -27.47 -10.12
CA ALA A 378 -1.90 -27.46 -9.07
C ALA A 378 -1.31 -27.30 -7.67
N GLU A 379 -0.18 -27.94 -7.38
CA GLU A 379 0.53 -27.75 -6.12
C GLU A 379 0.99 -26.29 -5.93
N ARG A 380 1.49 -25.67 -7.01
CA ARG A 380 2.01 -24.29 -6.99
C ARG A 380 0.90 -23.23 -6.94
N TYR A 381 -0.16 -23.40 -7.74
CA TYR A 381 -1.12 -22.34 -8.06
C TYR A 381 -2.59 -22.74 -7.95
N GLY A 382 -2.93 -23.98 -7.57
CA GLY A 382 -4.30 -24.49 -7.57
C GLY A 382 -5.28 -23.59 -6.81
N ASN A 383 -4.87 -23.07 -5.66
CA ASN A 383 -5.71 -22.14 -4.88
C ASN A 383 -6.02 -20.81 -5.60
N LEU A 384 -5.16 -20.37 -6.52
CA LEU A 384 -5.39 -19.19 -7.36
C LEU A 384 -6.25 -19.56 -8.57
N PHE A 385 -6.10 -20.76 -9.12
CA PHE A 385 -6.92 -21.24 -10.23
C PHE A 385 -8.36 -21.44 -9.78
N ASP A 386 -8.57 -22.04 -8.61
CA ASP A 386 -9.88 -22.19 -7.98
C ASP A 386 -10.53 -20.82 -7.73
N MET A 387 -9.76 -19.85 -7.25
CA MET A 387 -10.23 -18.47 -7.03
C MET A 387 -10.68 -17.82 -8.34
N TYR A 388 -9.89 -17.96 -9.41
CA TYR A 388 -10.24 -17.43 -10.72
C TYR A 388 -11.52 -18.09 -11.24
N GLN A 389 -11.58 -19.42 -11.22
CA GLN A 389 -12.75 -20.19 -11.67
C GLN A 389 -14.02 -19.84 -10.88
N CYS A 390 -13.91 -19.63 -9.56
CA CYS A 390 -15.04 -19.20 -8.74
C CYS A 390 -15.58 -17.81 -9.12
N ILE A 391 -14.73 -16.93 -9.67
CA ILE A 391 -15.08 -15.55 -10.01
C ILE A 391 -15.55 -15.44 -11.46
N THR A 392 -14.87 -16.10 -12.39
CA THR A 392 -15.09 -15.94 -13.83
C THR A 392 -15.87 -17.09 -14.46
N GLY A 393 -15.89 -18.27 -13.81
CA GLY A 393 -16.41 -19.52 -14.38
C GLY A 393 -15.42 -20.27 -15.27
N ASP A 394 -14.28 -19.66 -15.61
CA ASP A 394 -13.29 -20.22 -16.54
C ASP A 394 -12.24 -21.06 -15.79
N ASN A 395 -11.84 -22.20 -16.36
CA ASN A 395 -10.84 -23.08 -15.79
C ASN A 395 -9.43 -22.76 -16.35
N PRO A 396 -8.50 -22.23 -15.53
CA PRO A 396 -7.18 -21.84 -16.02
C PRO A 396 -6.25 -23.01 -16.43
N TYR A 397 -6.65 -24.26 -16.14
CA TYR A 397 -5.97 -25.44 -16.69
C TYR A 397 -6.29 -25.69 -18.16
N GLU A 398 -7.38 -25.11 -18.67
CA GLU A 398 -7.91 -25.38 -20.01
C GLU A 398 -7.93 -24.12 -20.88
N THR A 399 -8.26 -22.97 -20.30
CA THR A 399 -8.37 -21.67 -20.98
C THR A 399 -7.49 -20.63 -20.31
N PRO A 400 -6.79 -19.76 -21.05
CA PRO A 400 -5.97 -18.72 -20.45
C PRO A 400 -6.82 -17.75 -19.62
N MET A 401 -6.25 -17.25 -18.52
CA MET A 401 -6.89 -16.21 -17.71
C MET A 401 -6.91 -14.89 -18.48
N MET A 402 -7.97 -14.10 -18.31
CA MET A 402 -7.97 -12.69 -18.69
C MET A 402 -7.46 -11.85 -17.52
N ILE A 403 -6.53 -10.95 -17.81
CA ILE A 403 -5.91 -10.06 -16.82
C ILE A 403 -5.83 -8.63 -17.34
N TYR A 404 -5.91 -7.65 -16.44
CA TYR A 404 -5.71 -6.23 -16.72
C TYR A 404 -5.10 -5.50 -15.52
N PRO A 405 -4.37 -4.38 -15.74
CA PRO A 405 -3.78 -3.62 -14.66
C PRO A 405 -4.80 -2.96 -13.72
N ALA A 406 -4.49 -2.87 -12.42
CA ALA A 406 -5.32 -2.18 -11.42
C ALA A 406 -4.50 -1.55 -10.30
N VAL A 407 -5.01 -0.48 -9.68
CA VAL A 407 -4.41 0.14 -8.49
C VAL A 407 -4.33 -0.88 -7.35
N HIS A 408 -3.18 -0.94 -6.67
CA HIS A 408 -2.88 -2.03 -5.75
C HIS A 408 -2.18 -1.65 -4.44
N TYR A 409 -1.23 -0.72 -4.48
CA TYR A 409 -0.49 -0.33 -3.28
C TYR A 409 -0.19 1.16 -3.32
N THR A 410 -0.18 1.79 -2.15
CA THR A 410 0.12 3.22 -2.03
C THR A 410 1.47 3.42 -1.38
N MET A 411 2.42 4.01 -2.13
CA MET A 411 3.79 4.24 -1.62
C MET A 411 3.91 5.54 -0.85
N GLY A 412 3.08 6.55 -1.15
CA GLY A 412 2.94 7.70 -0.26
C GLY A 412 2.19 7.34 1.03
N GLY A 413 2.14 8.27 1.96
CA GLY A 413 1.49 8.09 3.26
C GLY A 413 1.77 9.29 4.15
N LEU A 414 1.50 9.19 5.45
CA LEU A 414 2.00 10.20 6.37
C LEU A 414 3.52 10.19 6.41
N TRP A 415 4.09 11.39 6.50
CA TRP A 415 5.51 11.57 6.69
C TRP A 415 5.91 11.06 8.08
N VAL A 416 7.00 10.29 8.12
CA VAL A 416 7.64 9.84 9.35
C VAL A 416 9.15 10.02 9.26
N ASP A 417 9.79 10.19 10.40
CA ASP A 417 11.23 10.18 10.54
C ASP A 417 11.78 8.73 10.51
N TYR A 418 13.06 8.56 10.84
CA TYR A 418 13.69 7.24 10.97
C TYR A 418 13.07 6.43 12.12
N ASN A 419 12.41 7.03 13.10
CA ASN A 419 11.78 6.34 14.23
C ASN A 419 10.36 5.84 13.96
N LEU A 420 9.83 6.10 12.76
CA LEU A 420 8.40 5.97 12.42
C LEU A 420 7.51 6.97 13.16
N GLU A 421 8.08 8.02 13.74
CA GLU A 421 7.34 9.13 14.36
C GLU A 421 7.05 10.19 13.30
N SER A 422 5.82 10.69 13.26
CA SER A 422 5.47 11.79 12.38
C SER A 422 6.07 13.12 12.88
N ASN A 423 5.89 14.20 12.12
CA ASN A 423 6.24 15.54 12.61
C ASN A 423 5.34 16.03 13.77
N ILE A 424 4.32 15.26 14.16
CA ILE A 424 3.57 15.43 15.41
C ILE A 424 4.18 14.48 16.46
N PRO A 425 4.79 15.01 17.54
CA PRO A 425 5.34 14.17 18.59
C PRO A 425 4.28 13.25 19.23
N GLY A 426 4.66 12.01 19.48
CA GLY A 426 3.78 10.96 20.02
C GLY A 426 2.83 10.33 19.00
N LEU A 427 2.83 10.76 17.73
CA LEU A 427 2.10 10.11 16.64
C LEU A 427 3.06 9.27 15.81
N PHE A 428 2.96 7.95 15.92
CA PHE A 428 3.70 6.99 15.12
C PHE A 428 2.85 6.48 13.95
N VAL A 429 3.48 6.17 12.81
CA VAL A 429 2.78 5.65 11.63
C VAL A 429 3.53 4.47 11.02
N ALA A 430 2.84 3.36 10.81
CA ALA A 430 3.45 2.07 10.42
C ALA A 430 2.76 1.39 9.24
N GLY A 431 3.53 0.59 8.51
CA GLY A 431 3.08 -0.12 7.31
C GLY A 431 2.72 0.83 6.17
N GLU A 432 1.75 0.43 5.34
CA GLU A 432 1.30 1.18 4.15
C GLU A 432 0.72 2.58 4.46
N ALA A 433 0.52 2.91 5.74
CA ALA A 433 0.08 4.25 6.14
C ALA A 433 1.23 5.29 6.12
N ASN A 434 2.50 4.88 6.04
CA ASN A 434 3.68 5.75 5.93
C ASN A 434 4.38 5.62 4.55
N PHE A 435 5.30 6.54 4.26
CA PHE A 435 5.91 6.69 2.93
C PHE A 435 7.33 6.10 2.73
N SER A 436 8.03 5.71 3.79
CA SER A 436 9.50 5.86 3.83
C SER A 436 10.30 4.91 2.93
N ASP A 437 9.80 3.69 2.70
CA ASP A 437 10.66 2.57 2.30
C ASP A 437 10.62 2.23 0.81
N HIS A 438 9.57 2.63 0.09
CA HIS A 438 9.29 2.07 -1.25
C HIS A 438 9.49 3.06 -2.40
N GLY A 439 9.69 4.34 -2.11
CA GLY A 439 9.89 5.36 -3.13
C GLY A 439 8.76 5.44 -4.15
N ALA A 440 9.11 5.60 -5.43
CA ALA A 440 8.13 5.76 -6.50
C ALA A 440 7.55 4.44 -7.01
N ASN A 441 8.14 3.30 -6.64
CA ASN A 441 7.63 1.97 -7.00
C ASN A 441 8.06 0.89 -6.01
N ARG A 442 7.09 0.16 -5.48
CA ARG A 442 7.37 -0.93 -4.54
C ARG A 442 7.79 -2.23 -5.25
N LEU A 443 8.86 -2.89 -4.80
CA LEU A 443 9.12 -4.26 -5.22
C LEU A 443 8.03 -5.23 -4.73
N GLY A 444 7.66 -6.20 -5.57
CA GLY A 444 6.73 -7.26 -5.19
C GLY A 444 7.21 -7.99 -3.93
N ALA A 445 6.28 -8.47 -3.08
CA ALA A 445 6.57 -9.10 -1.79
C ALA A 445 7.24 -8.23 -0.69
N SER A 446 7.53 -6.95 -0.92
CA SER A 446 8.13 -6.05 0.10
C SER A 446 7.13 -5.35 1.04
N ALA A 447 5.83 -5.31 0.73
CA ALA A 447 4.83 -4.69 1.62
C ALA A 447 4.63 -5.46 2.94
N LEU A 448 4.62 -6.80 2.86
CA LEU A 448 4.47 -7.66 4.05
C LEU A 448 5.72 -7.55 4.94
N MET A 449 6.88 -7.40 4.30
CA MET A 449 8.15 -7.14 4.96
C MET A 449 8.10 -5.83 5.75
N GLN A 450 7.67 -4.71 5.16
CA GLN A 450 7.52 -3.44 5.88
C GLN A 450 6.58 -3.57 7.07
N GLY A 451 5.37 -4.09 6.86
CA GLY A 451 4.38 -4.17 7.93
C GLY A 451 4.88 -4.98 9.13
N LEU A 452 5.54 -6.11 8.89
CA LEU A 452 6.12 -6.91 9.97
C LEU A 452 7.38 -6.28 10.58
N ALA A 453 8.23 -5.65 9.77
CA ALA A 453 9.41 -4.93 10.24
C ALA A 453 9.02 -3.83 11.23
N ASP A 454 8.09 -2.96 10.82
CA ASP A 454 7.67 -1.80 11.60
C ASP A 454 7.14 -2.22 12.97
N GLY A 455 6.25 -3.20 13.02
CA GLY A 455 5.60 -3.57 14.28
C GLY A 455 6.38 -4.56 15.16
N TYR A 456 7.16 -5.50 14.62
CA TYR A 456 7.96 -6.42 15.45
C TYR A 456 9.32 -5.87 15.85
N PHE A 457 9.93 -5.01 15.03
CA PHE A 457 11.36 -4.75 15.14
C PHE A 457 11.74 -3.28 15.11
N VAL A 458 10.84 -2.36 14.76
CA VAL A 458 11.12 -0.92 14.79
C VAL A 458 10.41 -0.24 15.96
N LEU A 459 9.07 -0.23 15.96
CA LEU A 459 8.25 0.43 16.99
C LEU A 459 8.59 -0.01 18.43
N PRO A 460 8.87 -1.30 18.72
CA PRO A 460 9.28 -1.72 20.07
C PRO A 460 10.49 -0.96 20.62
N TYR A 461 11.41 -0.53 19.76
CA TYR A 461 12.57 0.27 20.16
C TYR A 461 12.23 1.76 20.16
N THR A 462 11.64 2.25 19.08
CA THR A 462 11.52 3.70 18.82
C THR A 462 10.44 4.36 19.64
N LEU A 463 9.30 3.69 19.86
CA LEU A 463 8.25 4.18 20.75
C LEU A 463 8.74 4.23 22.21
N GLY A 464 9.54 3.23 22.60
CA GLY A 464 10.20 3.22 23.91
C GLY A 464 11.16 4.39 24.09
N ASN A 465 11.87 4.79 23.02
CA ASN A 465 12.73 5.99 23.04
C ASN A 465 11.92 7.25 23.36
N TYR A 466 10.85 7.51 22.61
CA TYR A 466 9.98 8.66 22.82
C TYR A 466 9.41 8.71 24.25
N LEU A 467 8.84 7.59 24.74
CA LEU A 467 8.29 7.54 26.09
C LEU A 467 9.37 7.70 27.18
N GLY A 468 10.58 7.23 26.92
CA GLY A 468 11.74 7.43 27.79
C GLY A 468 12.20 8.88 27.84
N GLU A 469 12.08 9.61 26.73
CA GLU A 469 12.36 11.05 26.64
C GLU A 469 11.30 11.90 27.35
N GLU A 470 10.01 11.61 27.14
CA GLU A 470 8.90 12.24 27.86
C GLU A 470 8.98 11.99 29.38
N GLY A 471 9.58 10.87 29.77
CA GLY A 471 9.85 10.50 31.15
C GLY A 471 8.62 10.03 31.92
N ILE A 472 8.84 9.33 33.02
CA ILE A 472 7.79 8.59 33.75
C ILE A 472 6.71 9.50 34.38
N ALA A 473 7.02 10.77 34.62
CA ALA A 473 6.08 11.74 35.18
C ALA A 473 4.98 12.14 34.18
N SER A 474 5.17 11.89 32.88
CA SER A 474 4.17 12.13 31.85
C SER A 474 3.15 10.98 31.73
N ALA A 475 3.54 9.77 32.16
CA ALA A 475 2.80 8.53 31.93
C ALA A 475 1.38 8.59 32.52
N GLY A 476 0.38 8.46 31.65
CA GLY A 476 -1.04 8.45 32.02
C GLY A 476 -1.55 9.78 32.59
N LYS A 477 -0.81 10.89 32.45
CA LYS A 477 -1.19 12.19 33.01
C LYS A 477 -2.40 12.80 32.29
N ILE A 478 -2.48 12.63 30.97
CA ILE A 478 -3.61 13.10 30.16
C ILE A 478 -4.73 12.07 30.22
N LYS A 479 -5.94 12.55 30.53
CA LYS A 479 -7.18 11.76 30.62
C LYS A 479 -8.18 12.24 29.57
N SER A 480 -9.21 11.44 29.30
CA SER A 480 -10.23 11.69 28.27
C SER A 480 -11.20 12.81 28.60
N ASP A 481 -11.16 13.37 29.81
CA ASP A 481 -11.89 14.57 30.25
C ASP A 481 -11.12 15.88 29.99
N HIS A 482 -9.90 15.80 29.44
CA HIS A 482 -9.14 16.99 29.08
C HIS A 482 -9.87 17.79 27.97
N PRO A 483 -9.90 19.14 28.02
CA PRO A 483 -10.68 19.98 27.09
C PRO A 483 -10.43 19.75 25.59
N ALA A 484 -9.22 19.30 25.23
CA ALA A 484 -8.90 18.91 23.85
C ALA A 484 -9.81 17.80 23.30
N PHE A 485 -10.28 16.89 24.16
CA PHE A 485 -11.23 15.85 23.76
C PHE A 485 -12.63 16.41 23.53
N ASP A 486 -13.06 17.44 24.27
CA ASP A 486 -14.35 18.10 24.02
C ASP A 486 -14.37 18.75 22.63
N ALA A 487 -13.29 19.48 22.29
CA ALA A 487 -13.16 20.11 20.98
C ALA A 487 -13.12 19.07 19.84
N ALA A 488 -12.37 17.98 20.02
CA ALA A 488 -12.27 16.91 19.03
C ALA A 488 -13.60 16.15 18.86
N GLU A 489 -14.29 15.80 19.95
CA GLU A 489 -15.59 15.14 19.89
C GLU A 489 -16.63 16.07 19.24
N LYS A 490 -16.65 17.35 19.61
CA LYS A 490 -17.57 18.33 19.01
C LYS A 490 -17.37 18.40 17.49
N ALA A 491 -16.12 18.47 17.02
CA ALA A 491 -15.82 18.50 15.59
C ALA A 491 -16.31 17.23 14.85
N VAL A 492 -16.28 16.07 15.51
CA VAL A 492 -16.84 14.82 14.96
C VAL A 492 -18.37 14.88 14.90
N ARG A 493 -19.03 15.34 15.97
CA ARG A 493 -20.49 15.48 16.03
C ARG A 493 -21.00 16.47 14.99
N ASP A 494 -20.41 17.66 14.93
CA ASP A 494 -20.75 18.69 13.96
C ASP A 494 -20.64 18.15 12.51
N ARG A 495 -19.64 17.32 12.23
CA ARG A 495 -19.46 16.69 10.90
C ARG A 495 -20.54 15.65 10.59
N ILE A 496 -20.89 14.81 11.57
CA ILE A 496 -21.99 13.84 11.44
C ILE A 496 -23.32 14.56 11.22
N ASP A 497 -23.60 15.57 12.03
CA ASP A 497 -24.83 16.36 11.95
C ASP A 497 -24.93 17.06 10.58
N LYS A 498 -23.80 17.59 10.07
CA LYS A 498 -23.74 18.16 8.72
C LYS A 498 -24.14 17.13 7.67
N PHE A 499 -23.58 15.92 7.68
CA PHE A 499 -23.97 14.87 6.72
C PHE A 499 -25.46 14.52 6.77
N LEU A 500 -26.03 14.38 7.97
CA LEU A 500 -27.44 14.01 8.16
C LEU A 500 -28.42 15.16 7.84
N SER A 501 -27.95 16.40 7.93
CA SER A 501 -28.73 17.59 7.62
C SER A 501 -28.99 17.78 6.11
N ILE A 502 -28.08 17.29 5.25
CA ILE A 502 -28.18 17.49 3.80
C ILE A 502 -29.31 16.61 3.24
N LYS A 503 -30.32 17.26 2.66
CA LYS A 503 -31.49 16.60 2.07
C LYS A 503 -31.37 16.47 0.56
N GLY A 504 -30.20 16.06 0.09
CA GLY A 504 -29.92 15.83 -1.32
C GLY A 504 -30.61 14.58 -1.88
N ASP A 505 -30.19 14.18 -3.07
CA ASP A 505 -30.79 13.14 -3.92
C ASP A 505 -29.79 12.09 -4.42
N GLU A 506 -28.49 12.23 -4.15
CA GLU A 506 -27.45 11.29 -4.59
C GLU A 506 -26.78 10.54 -3.43
N SER A 507 -26.52 9.24 -3.63
CA SER A 507 -25.85 8.41 -2.60
C SER A 507 -24.34 8.73 -2.50
N PRO A 508 -23.71 8.53 -1.33
CA PRO A 508 -22.25 8.63 -1.20
C PRO A 508 -21.49 7.74 -2.19
N ARG A 509 -22.05 6.57 -2.54
CA ARG A 509 -21.45 5.66 -3.53
C ARG A 509 -21.40 6.27 -4.93
N SER A 510 -22.43 7.03 -5.35
CA SER A 510 -22.45 7.74 -6.64
C SER A 510 -21.23 8.68 -6.76
N PHE A 511 -21.03 9.52 -5.74
CA PHE A 511 -19.88 10.42 -5.68
C PHE A 511 -18.55 9.68 -5.69
N HIS A 512 -18.45 8.54 -4.97
CA HIS A 512 -17.23 7.73 -4.97
C HIS A 512 -16.91 7.15 -6.35
N GLN A 513 -17.92 6.65 -7.08
CA GLN A 513 -17.76 6.15 -8.45
C GLN A 513 -17.28 7.25 -9.40
N ARG A 514 -17.91 8.43 -9.32
CA ARG A 514 -17.55 9.60 -10.15
C ARG A 514 -16.13 10.08 -9.85
N LEU A 515 -15.74 10.17 -8.57
CA LEU A 515 -14.37 10.46 -8.18
C LEU A 515 -13.41 9.41 -8.73
N GLY A 516 -13.71 8.12 -8.53
CA GLY A 516 -12.87 7.03 -9.00
C GLY A 516 -12.64 7.07 -10.50
N LYS A 517 -13.66 7.43 -11.29
CA LYS A 517 -13.54 7.64 -12.73
C LYS A 517 -12.60 8.80 -13.07
N ILE A 518 -12.74 9.96 -12.42
CA ILE A 518 -11.82 11.09 -12.61
C ILE A 518 -10.38 10.67 -12.29
N MET A 519 -10.17 10.01 -11.16
CA MET A 519 -8.85 9.57 -10.72
C MET A 519 -8.24 8.55 -11.69
N TRP A 520 -9.02 7.56 -12.14
CA TRP A 520 -8.55 6.54 -13.07
C TRP A 520 -8.21 7.13 -14.45
N ASP A 521 -9.10 7.95 -14.99
CA ASP A 521 -8.98 8.49 -16.35
C ASP A 521 -7.87 9.55 -16.45
N LYS A 522 -7.67 10.38 -15.41
CA LYS A 522 -6.79 11.57 -15.46
C LYS A 522 -5.56 11.54 -14.57
N CYS A 523 -5.55 10.69 -13.54
CA CYS A 523 -4.46 10.58 -12.57
C CYS A 523 -4.07 9.12 -12.27
N GLY A 524 -4.41 8.20 -13.18
CA GLY A 524 -4.18 6.77 -13.05
C GLY A 524 -2.81 6.35 -13.58
N MET A 525 -2.81 5.51 -14.61
CA MET A 525 -1.62 4.87 -15.19
C MET A 525 -0.71 5.84 -15.96
N ALA A 526 -1.30 6.66 -16.83
CA ALA A 526 -0.61 7.70 -17.58
C ALA A 526 -1.23 9.05 -17.21
N ARG A 527 -0.41 10.10 -17.23
CA ARG A 527 -0.78 11.43 -16.75
C ARG A 527 -0.26 12.50 -17.69
N GLU A 528 -1.02 13.59 -17.80
CA GLU A 528 -0.68 14.76 -18.60
C GLU A 528 -1.05 16.03 -17.83
N LYS A 529 -0.32 17.12 -18.06
CA LYS A 529 -0.49 18.41 -17.35
C LYS A 529 -1.91 18.93 -17.45
N SER A 530 -2.47 18.94 -18.65
CA SER A 530 -3.82 19.40 -18.96
C SER A 530 -4.88 18.55 -18.24
N GLU A 531 -4.76 17.23 -18.31
CA GLU A 531 -5.67 16.28 -17.66
C GLU A 531 -5.61 16.39 -16.13
N LEU A 532 -4.41 16.53 -15.54
CA LEU A 532 -4.24 16.73 -14.10
C LEU A 532 -4.84 18.05 -13.61
N GLN A 533 -4.63 19.14 -14.36
CA GLN A 533 -5.26 20.43 -14.07
C GLN A 533 -6.79 20.35 -14.17
N GLN A 534 -7.30 19.60 -15.14
CA GLN A 534 -8.74 19.39 -15.29
C GLN A 534 -9.29 18.49 -14.16
N ALA A 535 -8.57 17.45 -13.75
CA ALA A 535 -8.94 16.59 -12.64
C ALA A 535 -9.12 17.38 -11.34
N ILE A 536 -8.19 18.30 -11.03
CA ILE A 536 -8.30 19.19 -9.86
C ILE A 536 -9.60 20.01 -9.91
N LYS A 537 -9.92 20.61 -11.06
CA LYS A 537 -11.17 21.38 -11.24
C LYS A 537 -12.42 20.50 -11.11
N ASP A 538 -12.40 19.32 -11.71
CA ASP A 538 -13.52 18.38 -11.68
C ASP A 538 -13.78 17.87 -10.26
N ILE A 539 -12.72 17.57 -9.50
CA ILE A 539 -12.81 17.15 -8.10
C ILE A 539 -13.34 18.29 -7.22
N GLN A 540 -12.88 19.52 -7.42
CA GLN A 540 -13.41 20.70 -6.70
C GLN A 540 -14.90 20.92 -6.98
N ALA A 541 -15.33 20.76 -8.22
CA ALA A 541 -16.74 20.82 -8.58
C ALA A 541 -17.54 19.68 -7.92
N LEU A 542 -17.02 18.45 -7.97
CA LEU A 542 -17.63 17.28 -7.35
C LEU A 542 -17.73 17.41 -5.83
N ARG A 543 -16.74 18.04 -5.17
CA ARG A 543 -16.78 18.33 -3.73
C ARG A 543 -17.88 19.32 -3.37
N LYS A 544 -18.07 20.38 -4.16
CA LYS A 544 -19.17 21.34 -3.97
C LYS A 544 -20.53 20.67 -4.16
N GLU A 545 -20.64 19.82 -5.17
CA GLU A 545 -21.85 19.04 -5.42
C GLU A 545 -22.14 18.06 -4.29
N PHE A 546 -21.14 17.34 -3.79
CA PHE A 546 -21.28 16.40 -2.67
C PHE A 546 -21.90 17.09 -1.45
N TRP A 547 -21.39 18.26 -1.06
CA TRP A 547 -21.90 18.99 0.10
C TRP A 547 -23.30 19.61 -0.08
N SER A 548 -23.86 19.61 -1.29
CA SER A 548 -25.22 20.10 -1.57
C SER A 548 -26.22 18.98 -1.88
N ARG A 549 -25.75 17.85 -2.44
CA ARG A 549 -26.61 16.79 -2.99
C ARG A 549 -26.42 15.41 -2.36
N VAL A 550 -25.46 15.21 -1.48
CA VAL A 550 -25.33 13.92 -0.80
C VAL A 550 -26.56 13.64 0.08
N ARG A 551 -27.14 12.45 -0.07
CA ARG A 551 -28.21 11.95 0.77
C ARG A 551 -27.70 10.82 1.64
N VAL A 552 -27.66 11.07 2.95
CA VAL A 552 -27.40 10.05 3.96
C VAL A 552 -28.72 9.66 4.60
N LEU A 553 -29.06 8.37 4.56
CA LEU A 553 -30.24 7.81 5.20
C LEU A 553 -29.92 7.29 6.60
N GLY A 554 -30.95 7.12 7.43
CA GLY A 554 -30.81 6.67 8.81
C GLY A 554 -30.35 7.76 9.78
N GLU A 555 -29.91 7.34 10.96
CA GLU A 555 -29.52 8.20 12.08
C GLU A 555 -28.03 8.07 12.43
N GLY A 556 -27.53 9.00 13.26
CA GLY A 556 -26.13 8.97 13.73
C GLY A 556 -25.85 7.97 14.84
N THR A 557 -26.90 7.55 15.56
CA THR A 557 -26.87 6.73 16.79
C THR A 557 -27.20 5.25 16.55
N GLU A 558 -27.02 4.78 15.32
CA GLU A 558 -27.26 3.40 14.91
C GLU A 558 -26.15 2.87 14.00
N LEU A 559 -26.23 1.60 13.64
CA LEU A 559 -25.42 1.06 12.55
C LEU A 559 -25.81 1.76 11.24
N ASN A 560 -24.90 2.54 10.68
CA ASN A 560 -25.18 3.36 9.51
C ASN A 560 -24.00 3.37 8.54
N GLN A 561 -24.01 2.42 7.60
CA GLN A 561 -22.95 2.27 6.60
C GLN A 561 -22.93 3.41 5.58
N GLU A 562 -24.07 4.07 5.31
CA GLU A 562 -24.11 5.21 4.41
C GLU A 562 -23.45 6.44 5.04
N LEU A 563 -23.65 6.67 6.35
CA LEU A 563 -22.95 7.73 7.08
C LEU A 563 -21.43 7.50 7.11
N GLU A 564 -21.00 6.27 7.40
CA GLU A 564 -19.58 5.88 7.36
C GLU A 564 -18.99 6.10 5.97
N ARG A 565 -19.72 5.70 4.92
CA ARG A 565 -19.31 5.91 3.54
C ARG A 565 -19.24 7.39 3.19
N ALA A 566 -20.22 8.20 3.59
CA ALA A 566 -20.22 9.65 3.36
C ALA A 566 -18.97 10.30 3.98
N GLY A 567 -18.62 9.93 5.21
CA GLY A 567 -17.38 10.37 5.86
C GLY A 567 -16.13 10.02 5.05
N ARG A 568 -16.00 8.75 4.64
CA ARG A 568 -14.85 8.30 3.84
C ARG A 568 -14.78 8.98 2.47
N VAL A 569 -15.93 9.20 1.82
CA VAL A 569 -16.01 9.86 0.50
C VAL A 569 -15.66 11.33 0.60
N ALA A 570 -16.09 12.03 1.65
CA ALA A 570 -15.66 13.41 1.91
C ALA A 570 -14.13 13.49 2.04
N ASP A 571 -13.53 12.58 2.82
CA ASP A 571 -12.07 12.51 2.96
C ASP A 571 -11.39 12.14 1.63
N PHE A 572 -11.96 11.23 0.82
CA PHE A 572 -11.42 10.90 -0.51
C PHE A 572 -11.50 12.05 -1.52
N LEU A 573 -12.56 12.88 -1.48
CA LEU A 573 -12.69 14.02 -2.39
C LEU A 573 -11.61 15.06 -2.14
N GLU A 574 -11.34 15.40 -0.87
CA GLU A 574 -10.26 16.32 -0.51
C GLU A 574 -8.89 15.69 -0.77
N PHE A 575 -8.71 14.41 -0.46
CA PHE A 575 -7.46 13.70 -0.70
C PHE A 575 -7.14 13.49 -2.19
N GLY A 576 -8.15 13.22 -3.03
CA GLY A 576 -8.00 13.06 -4.47
C GLY A 576 -7.45 14.32 -5.13
N GLU A 577 -7.90 15.50 -4.68
CA GLU A 577 -7.34 16.78 -5.12
C GLU A 577 -5.86 16.90 -4.73
N LEU A 578 -5.51 16.58 -3.47
CA LEU A 578 -4.12 16.60 -3.00
C LEU A 578 -3.22 15.65 -3.83
N LEU A 579 -3.72 14.45 -4.15
CA LEU A 579 -3.03 13.48 -4.98
C LEU A 579 -2.77 14.05 -6.39
N CYS A 580 -3.77 14.66 -7.03
CA CYS A 580 -3.59 15.29 -8.34
C CYS A 580 -2.63 16.48 -8.29
N ARG A 581 -2.61 17.27 -7.20
CA ARG A 581 -1.64 18.36 -7.01
C ARG A 581 -0.20 17.85 -6.89
N ASP A 582 0.03 16.78 -6.13
CA ASP A 582 1.34 16.12 -6.06
C ASP A 582 1.77 15.55 -7.41
N ALA A 583 0.85 14.95 -8.16
CA ALA A 583 1.11 14.47 -9.52
C ALA A 583 1.43 15.60 -10.50
N LEU A 584 0.75 16.75 -10.39
CA LEU A 584 0.95 17.90 -11.27
C LEU A 584 2.27 18.61 -10.99
N MET A 585 2.64 18.71 -9.72
CA MET A 585 3.88 19.35 -9.27
C MET A 585 5.12 18.58 -9.74
N ARG A 586 5.03 17.25 -9.85
CA ARG A 586 6.12 16.40 -10.35
C ARG A 586 6.14 16.45 -11.88
N GLU A 587 7.07 17.21 -12.43
CA GLU A 587 7.33 17.29 -13.87
C GLU A 587 8.43 16.29 -14.26
N GLU A 588 8.21 15.02 -13.91
CA GLU A 588 9.07 13.87 -14.23
C GLU A 588 8.24 12.61 -14.49
N SER A 589 8.84 11.56 -15.07
CA SER A 589 8.30 10.19 -14.94
C SER A 589 9.24 9.34 -14.11
N CYS A 590 8.72 8.80 -13.01
CA CYS A 590 9.50 8.04 -12.04
C CYS A 590 8.63 6.93 -11.42
N GLY A 591 9.09 5.67 -11.52
CA GLY A 591 8.39 4.50 -11.00
C GLY A 591 6.92 4.39 -11.46
N GLY A 592 5.99 4.40 -10.50
CA GLY A 592 4.54 4.35 -10.73
C GLY A 592 3.90 5.69 -11.10
N HIS A 593 4.66 6.78 -11.12
CA HIS A 593 4.24 8.08 -11.64
C HIS A 593 4.76 8.26 -13.06
N PHE A 594 3.87 8.21 -14.04
CA PHE A 594 4.23 8.33 -15.45
C PHE A 594 3.51 9.51 -16.10
N ARG A 595 4.28 10.53 -16.46
CA ARG A 595 3.82 11.67 -17.26
C ARG A 595 4.30 11.49 -18.69
N VAL A 596 3.35 11.44 -19.63
CA VAL A 596 3.65 11.18 -21.05
C VAL A 596 4.60 12.23 -21.63
N GLU A 597 4.51 13.46 -21.13
CA GLU A 597 5.40 14.58 -21.49
C GLU A 597 6.85 14.41 -21.03
N HIS A 598 7.11 13.50 -20.09
CA HIS A 598 8.42 13.25 -19.46
C HIS A 598 8.85 11.80 -19.68
N GLN A 599 8.86 11.36 -20.93
CA GLN A 599 9.36 10.05 -21.33
C GLN A 599 10.64 10.18 -22.17
N SER A 600 11.43 9.11 -22.24
CA SER A 600 12.62 9.07 -23.07
C SER A 600 12.24 9.17 -24.55
N MET A 601 12.90 10.08 -25.27
CA MET A 601 12.64 10.34 -26.69
C MET A 601 13.76 9.76 -27.57
N SER A 602 13.51 9.57 -28.87
CA SER A 602 14.48 8.99 -29.83
C SER A 602 15.85 9.68 -29.85
N GLU A 603 15.86 10.98 -29.55
CA GLU A 603 17.01 11.86 -29.53
C GLU A 603 17.83 11.80 -28.23
N ASP A 604 17.30 11.19 -27.17
CA ASP A 604 18.01 11.05 -25.89
C ASP A 604 19.20 10.08 -26.02
N GLU A 605 20.33 10.42 -25.41
CA GLU A 605 21.56 9.59 -25.48
C GLU A 605 21.37 8.19 -24.89
N ASP A 606 20.54 8.04 -23.86
CA ASP A 606 20.19 6.74 -23.27
C ASP A 606 19.38 5.86 -24.25
N VAL A 607 18.60 6.46 -25.15
CA VAL A 607 17.88 5.73 -26.21
C VAL A 607 18.84 5.38 -27.35
N LYS A 608 19.68 6.33 -27.80
CA LYS A 608 20.69 6.10 -28.86
C LYS A 608 21.72 5.03 -28.49
N SER A 609 22.17 5.03 -27.23
CA SER A 609 23.10 4.02 -26.70
C SER A 609 22.44 2.66 -26.51
N GLY A 610 21.11 2.59 -26.58
CA GLY A 610 20.33 1.38 -26.36
C GLY A 610 20.11 1.04 -24.89
N LEU A 611 20.52 1.90 -23.95
CA LEU A 611 20.35 1.70 -22.50
C LEU A 611 18.88 1.62 -22.12
N VAL A 612 18.02 2.47 -22.68
CA VAL A 612 16.55 2.43 -22.50
C VAL A 612 15.84 2.35 -23.85
N SER A 613 14.53 2.12 -23.85
CA SER A 613 13.68 2.23 -25.04
C SER A 613 13.03 3.60 -25.10
N GLU A 614 12.69 4.06 -26.30
CA GLU A 614 11.80 5.22 -26.47
C GLU A 614 10.47 4.96 -25.75
N GLY A 615 9.92 5.99 -25.11
CA GLY A 615 8.69 5.93 -24.33
C GLY A 615 8.86 5.42 -22.88
N GLU A 616 10.08 5.09 -22.44
CA GLU A 616 10.33 4.75 -21.04
C GLU A 616 10.31 5.98 -20.13
N ALA A 617 10.12 5.75 -18.83
CA ALA A 617 10.05 6.82 -17.83
C ALA A 617 11.38 7.60 -17.78
N LYS A 618 11.33 8.93 -17.93
CA LYS A 618 12.48 9.83 -17.80
C LYS A 618 12.42 10.54 -16.45
N ARG A 619 13.24 10.07 -15.51
CA ARG A 619 13.39 10.62 -14.16
C ARG A 619 14.23 11.89 -14.19
N ASP A 620 13.90 12.88 -13.37
CA ASP A 620 14.66 14.13 -13.24
C ASP A 620 15.19 14.28 -11.80
N ASP A 621 16.44 13.84 -11.62
CA ASP A 621 17.11 13.84 -10.33
C ASP A 621 17.58 15.23 -9.88
N GLU A 622 17.77 16.18 -10.79
CA GLU A 622 18.17 17.54 -10.44
C GLU A 622 17.05 18.27 -9.70
N HIS A 623 15.82 18.13 -10.18
CA HIS A 623 14.69 18.88 -9.65
C HIS A 623 13.83 18.08 -8.66
N PHE A 624 13.79 16.75 -8.77
CA PHE A 624 12.83 15.90 -8.05
C PHE A 624 13.43 14.83 -7.13
N ALA A 625 14.73 14.92 -6.80
CA ALA A 625 15.37 14.11 -5.76
C ALA A 625 14.93 14.50 -4.31
N PHE A 626 13.63 14.49 -4.05
CA PHE A 626 13.03 14.82 -2.75
C PHE A 626 11.75 14.02 -2.47
N ALA A 627 11.45 13.80 -1.20
CA ALA A 627 10.10 13.45 -0.75
C ALA A 627 9.28 14.73 -0.59
N GLY A 628 8.17 14.82 -1.32
CA GLY A 628 7.24 15.95 -1.30
C GLY A 628 6.25 15.78 -0.16
N VAL A 629 6.35 16.62 0.86
CA VAL A 629 5.56 16.56 2.10
C VAL A 629 4.60 17.73 2.13
N TRP A 630 3.32 17.41 1.95
CA TRP A 630 2.25 18.40 1.95
C TRP A 630 1.84 18.75 3.37
N GLU A 631 1.64 20.03 3.61
CA GLU A 631 1.18 20.63 4.87
C GLU A 631 -0.21 21.23 4.65
N TYR A 632 -1.15 20.87 5.52
CA TYR A 632 -2.51 21.39 5.49
C TYR A 632 -2.52 22.87 5.90
N GLN A 633 -3.21 23.72 5.13
CA GLN A 633 -3.28 25.18 5.37
C GLN A 633 -4.70 25.65 5.76
N GLY A 634 -5.64 24.72 5.89
CA GLY A 634 -7.06 25.02 6.11
C GLY A 634 -7.95 24.49 4.97
N ASP A 635 -9.26 24.46 5.21
CA ASP A 635 -10.23 24.05 4.20
C ASP A 635 -10.27 25.09 3.08
N ASP A 636 -10.31 24.62 1.83
CA ASP A 636 -10.31 25.45 0.61
C ASP A 636 -9.08 26.36 0.43
N VAL A 637 -8.02 26.16 1.22
CA VAL A 637 -6.71 26.80 1.04
C VAL A 637 -5.75 25.82 0.38
N GLU A 638 -4.97 26.29 -0.60
CA GLU A 638 -4.00 25.44 -1.28
C GLU A 638 -2.94 24.89 -0.29
N PRO A 639 -2.71 23.57 -0.26
CA PRO A 639 -1.75 22.98 0.67
C PRO A 639 -0.32 23.41 0.32
N LYS A 640 0.52 23.56 1.34
CA LYS A 640 1.91 23.97 1.17
C LYS A 640 2.80 22.75 0.95
N LEU A 641 3.64 22.78 -0.07
CA LEU A 641 4.68 21.77 -0.28
C LEU A 641 5.92 22.10 0.56
N ASN A 642 6.36 21.13 1.36
CA ASN A 642 7.69 21.08 1.96
C ASN A 642 8.48 19.94 1.28
N LYS A 643 9.80 20.09 1.18
CA LYS A 643 10.67 19.11 0.49
C LYS A 643 11.67 18.54 1.49
N GLU A 644 11.69 17.22 1.65
CA GLU A 644 12.80 16.51 2.28
C GLU A 644 13.73 16.02 1.17
N LEU A 645 14.96 16.54 1.11
CA LEU A 645 15.94 16.11 0.12
C LEU A 645 16.34 14.64 0.36
N LEU A 646 16.39 13.87 -0.72
CA LEU A 646 16.80 12.46 -0.68
C LEU A 646 18.26 12.34 -1.09
N THR A 647 19.13 12.08 -0.12
CA THR A 647 20.56 11.85 -0.33
C THR A 647 20.88 10.37 -0.35
N TYR A 648 21.66 9.92 -1.33
CA TYR A 648 22.13 8.54 -1.46
C TYR A 648 23.64 8.46 -1.22
N GLU A 649 24.00 7.92 -0.06
CA GLU A 649 25.38 7.74 0.40
C GLU A 649 26.03 6.50 -0.21
N VAL A 650 25.25 5.43 -0.47
CA VAL A 650 25.78 4.11 -0.85
C VAL A 650 25.33 3.69 -2.24
N VAL A 651 24.05 3.85 -2.55
CA VAL A 651 23.46 3.41 -3.82
C VAL A 651 23.28 4.61 -4.73
N HIS A 652 24.31 4.91 -5.54
CA HIS A 652 24.29 6.05 -6.44
C HIS A 652 23.18 5.93 -7.49
N MET A 653 22.52 7.06 -7.75
CA MET A 653 21.47 7.17 -8.75
C MET A 653 22.01 6.75 -10.11
N ALA A 654 21.23 5.92 -10.80
CA ALA A 654 21.50 5.50 -12.17
C ALA A 654 20.18 5.45 -12.96
N THR A 655 20.29 5.54 -14.28
CA THR A 655 19.17 5.27 -15.18
C THR A 655 18.69 3.83 -14.94
N ARG A 656 17.39 3.70 -14.63
CA ARG A 656 16.75 2.42 -14.32
C ARG A 656 16.42 1.69 -15.62
N SER A 657 17.28 0.75 -16.04
CA SER A 657 17.04 -0.12 -17.20
C SER A 657 16.79 -1.59 -16.82
N TYR A 658 15.92 -2.23 -17.61
CA TYR A 658 15.60 -3.67 -17.59
C TYR A 658 15.70 -4.29 -18.99
N LYS A 659 16.47 -3.68 -19.90
CA LYS A 659 16.84 -4.35 -21.16
C LYS A 659 17.77 -5.53 -20.89
#